data_AF-A0A9R1MBU8-F1
#
_entry.id   AF-A0A9R1MBU8-F1
#
_cell.length_a   1.000
_cell.length_b   1.000
_cell.length_c   1.000
_cell.angle_alpha   90.00
_cell.angle_beta   90.00
_cell.angle_gamma   90.00
#
_symmetry.space_group_name_H-M   'P 1'
#
loop_
_entity.id
_entity.type
_entity.pdbx_description
1 polymer ?
#
loop_
_entity_poly.entity_id
_entity_poly.type
_entity_poly.pdbx_seq_one_letter_code
_entity_poly.pdbx_strand_id
1 'polypeptide(L)'
;MRLERVVFALNGRRYEVAAGDVHPGTTLLEFIRTRTPFTGTKLGCGEGGCGACVVLIATYDPTKDAVTEFSASSCLTLLYNINLCSVITTEGLGNTQDGFHSIQKRMSGFHASQCGFCTPGMCMSIFTSLANADKSKRPEPRKGFSKLTVSEAERAFSGNMCRCTGYRPIVDACKSFASDVDLEDLGLNIFWKKGDKGSDVSKLPAYTLGGGVCTFPDFLKSEIKSSLLHLTDVSDVTVSGVDWYHPKSIGQYYDLLNSGIFSDCTVKVVVGNTSAGVKGYKDRDLYNKYIDIGGIPELSVIWEKDSGIEIGAATPISKTIDILEQEAGSILCPNGSVVFRKLAEHMSKVATPFVRNTASLGGNIILAQKYPFPSDIATILLGAASTVRLQVYSETLEVTFEEFLEKPPLDPSTLLLSVFIPNWASDSQKESNVILETYRAAPRPLGNAVSYINSAMLGHVSLNEPSGDLVLSNLHMAFGAYGTEHAIRATKVEQHLTGKVLTPSVVLEAVQLLRETIVPMEGTSHPEYRVSVAVGFLFSYLSPFAKGIKGPGKTLNISSAGSLDTDDICNLPLSSRRETISIDEYKPVGEPIKKYAVELQASGEAVYVDDIPAPKNCLYGEFIYSTQSLAHVKNIKFKASLASEKILTFVSANDIPSGGQNIGSSLMFGDEPLFGAPVVEYAGQALGVVIAETQRYANLAGKQVVVEYDTKDLKPPILTVEQAVQNNSYFEVPPKMYPKQVGDFCKGMAEADHKILSTEVKLASQYYFYMETQTTLAIPDEDNTMVVYISSQYPEVAQSSIAKCLGIPFSSVRVITRRVGGGFGGKAFRSCNVATAAALCAFKLRRPVRMYLNRSTDMIMIGVGTP
;
A
#
# COMPACT_ATOMS: atom_id res chain seq x y z
N MET A 1 -21.95 21.14 -14.81
CA MET A 1 -21.69 19.95 -13.95
C MET A 1 -20.61 19.01 -14.48
N ARG A 2 -20.25 19.08 -15.77
CA ARG A 2 -19.20 18.25 -16.40
C ARG A 2 -17.87 19.00 -16.44
N LEU A 3 -16.75 18.30 -16.20
CA LEU A 3 -15.42 18.91 -16.24
C LEU A 3 -14.85 18.82 -17.67
N GLU A 4 -14.71 19.96 -18.35
CA GLU A 4 -14.23 20.04 -19.75
C GLU A 4 -12.71 20.02 -19.88
N ARG A 5 -12.01 20.39 -18.81
CA ARG A 5 -10.54 20.38 -18.75
C ARG A 5 -10.07 20.18 -17.32
N VAL A 6 -8.97 19.44 -17.17
CA VAL A 6 -8.24 19.34 -15.91
C VAL A 6 -7.07 20.30 -16.00
N VAL A 7 -7.04 21.30 -15.11
CA VAL A 7 -5.92 22.24 -14.99
C VAL A 7 -5.23 22.02 -13.66
N PHE A 8 -3.91 21.85 -13.67
CA PHE A 8 -3.14 21.66 -12.45
C PHE A 8 -1.70 22.14 -12.64
N ALA A 9 -0.96 22.24 -11.54
CA ALA A 9 0.48 22.47 -11.59
C ALA A 9 1.25 21.16 -11.34
N LEU A 10 2.32 20.92 -12.10
CA LEU A 10 3.28 19.84 -11.82
C LEU A 10 4.68 20.44 -11.80
N ASN A 11 5.34 20.36 -10.64
CA ASN A 11 6.65 20.99 -10.40
C ASN A 11 6.65 22.48 -10.79
N GLY A 12 5.57 23.20 -10.41
CA GLY A 12 5.38 24.62 -10.71
C GLY A 12 4.95 24.95 -12.14
N ARG A 13 4.93 23.98 -13.06
CA ARG A 13 4.53 24.18 -14.47
C ARG A 13 3.03 23.91 -14.65
N ARG A 14 2.35 24.75 -15.42
CA ARG A 14 0.94 24.56 -15.79
C ARG A 14 0.78 23.38 -16.73
N TYR A 15 -0.17 22.49 -16.43
CA TYR A 15 -0.67 21.46 -17.33
C TYR A 15 -2.17 21.63 -17.50
N GLU A 16 -2.63 21.48 -18.74
CA GLU A 16 -4.03 21.53 -19.12
C GLU A 16 -4.31 20.30 -19.98
N VAL A 17 -5.26 19.49 -19.54
CA VAL A 17 -5.65 18.24 -20.20
C VAL A 17 -7.09 18.38 -20.60
N ALA A 18 -7.36 18.36 -21.91
CA ALA A 18 -8.71 18.51 -22.39
C ALA A 18 -9.52 17.24 -22.13
N ALA A 19 -10.83 17.44 -22.01
CA ALA A 19 -11.81 16.39 -21.98
C ALA A 19 -11.59 15.37 -23.12
N GLY A 20 -11.33 14.11 -22.76
CA GLY A 20 -11.18 13.01 -23.73
C GLY A 20 -9.74 12.70 -24.16
N ASP A 21 -8.78 13.59 -23.88
CA ASP A 21 -7.35 13.34 -24.16
C ASP A 21 -6.80 12.14 -23.39
N VAL A 22 -7.36 11.92 -22.19
CA VAL A 22 -7.07 10.79 -21.32
C VAL A 22 -8.35 10.25 -20.70
N HIS A 23 -8.36 8.93 -20.49
CA HIS A 23 -9.49 8.24 -19.88
C HIS A 23 -9.70 8.70 -18.42
N PRO A 24 -10.93 8.83 -17.90
CA PRO A 24 -11.17 9.30 -16.52
C PRO A 24 -10.53 8.42 -15.44
N GLY A 25 -10.43 7.11 -15.69
CA GLY A 25 -9.67 6.16 -14.88
C GLY A 25 -8.13 6.24 -14.96
N THR A 26 -7.54 7.19 -15.70
CA THR A 26 -6.09 7.39 -15.74
C THR A 26 -5.60 7.92 -14.40
N THR A 27 -4.57 7.27 -13.85
CA THR A 27 -3.96 7.65 -12.58
C THR A 27 -2.96 8.80 -12.76
N LEU A 28 -2.69 9.54 -11.70
CA LEU A 28 -1.68 10.60 -11.69
C LEU A 28 -0.29 10.03 -12.02
N LEU A 29 0.05 8.83 -11.51
CA LEU A 29 1.31 8.16 -11.84
C LEU A 29 1.44 7.86 -13.33
N GLU A 30 0.38 7.31 -13.93
CA GLU A 30 0.33 7.02 -15.36
C GLU A 30 0.52 8.31 -16.17
N PHE A 31 -0.19 9.38 -15.82
CA PHE A 31 -0.05 10.67 -16.51
C PHE A 31 1.38 11.22 -16.41
N ILE A 32 1.95 11.30 -15.20
CA ILE A 32 3.32 11.81 -14.97
C ILE A 32 4.30 11.06 -15.86
N ARG A 33 4.27 9.73 -15.86
CA ARG A 33 5.26 8.91 -16.56
C ARG A 33 5.08 8.84 -18.07
N THR A 34 3.85 9.00 -18.57
CA THR A 34 3.55 8.78 -20.01
C THR A 34 3.27 10.06 -20.79
N ARG A 35 2.89 11.15 -20.12
CA ARG A 35 2.52 12.44 -20.74
C ARG A 35 3.46 13.59 -20.38
N THR A 36 4.49 13.32 -19.55
CA THR A 36 5.48 14.32 -19.14
C THR A 36 6.89 13.72 -19.24
N PRO A 37 7.96 14.54 -19.21
CA PRO A 37 9.34 14.03 -19.20
C PRO A 37 9.75 13.45 -17.83
N PHE A 38 8.91 13.57 -16.79
CA PHE A 38 9.24 13.17 -15.43
C PHE A 38 9.01 11.67 -15.23
N THR A 39 10.04 10.96 -14.79
CA THR A 39 10.00 9.50 -14.57
C THR A 39 10.44 9.11 -13.17
N GLY A 40 10.84 10.06 -12.32
CA GLY A 40 11.32 9.86 -10.97
C GLY A 40 10.30 9.21 -10.05
N THR A 41 9.02 9.52 -10.23
CA THR A 41 7.93 8.81 -9.53
C THR A 41 7.77 7.39 -10.09
N LYS A 42 7.91 6.36 -9.25
CA LYS A 42 8.03 4.96 -9.71
C LYS A 42 6.79 4.10 -9.39
N LEU A 43 6.46 3.17 -10.28
CA LEU A 43 5.47 2.11 -10.02
C LEU A 43 6.13 0.90 -9.35
N GLY A 44 5.88 0.70 -8.05
CA GLY A 44 6.40 -0.47 -7.31
C GLY A 44 5.37 -1.57 -7.03
N CYS A 45 4.13 -1.19 -6.70
CA CYS A 45 3.07 -2.15 -6.33
C CYS A 45 1.70 -1.85 -6.98
N GLY A 46 1.37 -0.58 -7.24
CA GLY A 46 0.07 -0.18 -7.80
C GLY A 46 -1.10 -0.30 -6.81
N GLU A 47 -0.82 -0.35 -5.51
CA GLU A 47 -1.83 -0.62 -4.47
C GLU A 47 -1.66 0.24 -3.20
N GLY A 48 -0.82 1.29 -3.24
CA GLY A 48 -0.62 2.18 -2.10
C GLY A 48 0.16 1.59 -0.92
N GLY A 49 0.70 0.37 -1.04
CA GLY A 49 1.46 -0.26 0.05
C GLY A 49 2.96 0.06 0.09
N CYS A 50 3.59 0.42 -1.05
CA CYS A 50 5.05 0.49 -1.14
C CYS A 50 5.67 1.89 -1.01
N GLY A 51 4.91 2.95 -1.26
CA GLY A 51 5.40 4.33 -1.21
C GLY A 51 6.38 4.77 -2.32
N ALA A 52 6.69 3.93 -3.32
CA ALA A 52 7.60 4.31 -4.42
C ALA A 52 7.01 5.41 -5.34
N CYS A 53 5.69 5.57 -5.32
CA CYS A 53 4.94 6.52 -6.14
C CYS A 53 4.49 7.77 -5.36
N VAL A 54 5.07 8.03 -4.17
CA VAL A 54 4.63 9.15 -3.33
C VAL A 54 4.99 10.47 -3.99
N VAL A 55 4.01 11.36 -4.02
CA VAL A 55 4.12 12.75 -4.44
C VAL A 55 3.52 13.64 -3.36
N LEU A 56 3.84 14.92 -3.36
CA LEU A 56 3.13 15.92 -2.55
C LEU A 56 2.04 16.55 -3.40
N ILE A 57 0.83 16.64 -2.86
CA ILE A 57 -0.29 17.38 -3.44
C ILE A 57 -0.57 18.57 -2.52
N ALA A 58 -0.69 19.75 -3.11
CA ALA A 58 -1.06 20.98 -2.43
C ALA A 58 -2.39 21.50 -2.98
N THR A 59 -3.30 21.85 -2.07
CA THR A 59 -4.60 22.46 -2.34
C THR A 59 -4.64 23.86 -1.76
N TYR A 60 -5.49 24.73 -2.30
CA TYR A 60 -5.63 26.11 -1.86
C TYR A 60 -7.06 26.43 -1.45
N ASP A 61 -7.23 26.93 -0.22
CA ASP A 61 -8.49 27.48 0.28
C ASP A 61 -8.51 28.99 0.03
N PRO A 62 -9.33 29.49 -0.91
CA PRO A 62 -9.43 30.90 -1.25
C PRO A 62 -10.07 31.74 -0.14
N THR A 63 -10.84 31.13 0.77
CA THR A 63 -11.52 31.84 1.86
C THR A 63 -10.57 32.17 3.01
N LYS A 64 -9.59 31.30 3.25
CA LYS A 64 -8.56 31.46 4.29
C LYS A 64 -7.22 31.96 3.76
N ASP A 65 -7.11 32.12 2.43
CA ASP A 65 -5.85 32.36 1.72
C ASP A 65 -4.73 31.39 2.14
N ALA A 66 -5.09 30.11 2.30
CA ALA A 66 -4.23 29.10 2.92
C ALA A 66 -3.95 27.92 1.99
N VAL A 67 -2.70 27.43 2.00
CA VAL A 67 -2.28 26.23 1.27
C VAL A 67 -2.15 25.06 2.23
N THR A 68 -2.73 23.92 1.85
CA THR A 68 -2.63 22.65 2.57
C THR A 68 -1.89 21.63 1.71
N GLU A 69 -0.82 21.05 2.24
CA GLU A 69 -0.03 20.02 1.59
C GLU A 69 -0.21 18.67 2.28
N PHE A 70 -0.24 17.63 1.48
CA PHE A 70 -0.28 16.26 1.96
C PHE A 70 0.40 15.33 0.97
N SER A 71 0.94 14.22 1.47
CA SER A 71 1.49 13.17 0.63
C SER A 71 0.38 12.27 0.11
N ALA A 72 0.51 11.82 -1.13
CA ALA A 72 -0.46 10.93 -1.77
C ALA A 72 0.21 9.82 -2.58
N SER A 73 -0.45 8.66 -2.67
CA SER A 73 -0.07 7.62 -3.61
C SER A 73 -0.57 7.94 -5.02
N SER A 74 0.30 8.47 -5.88
CA SER A 74 -0.06 8.82 -7.26
C SER A 74 -0.57 7.63 -8.10
N CYS A 75 -0.24 6.38 -7.72
CA CYS A 75 -0.78 5.18 -8.38
C CYS A 75 -2.27 4.91 -8.08
N LEU A 76 -2.84 5.54 -7.06
CA LEU A 76 -4.26 5.43 -6.69
C LEU A 76 -5.03 6.72 -6.95
N THR A 77 -4.36 7.87 -6.92
CA THR A 77 -4.95 9.17 -7.24
C THR A 77 -5.33 9.23 -8.72
N LEU A 78 -6.60 9.48 -9.03
CA LEU A 78 -7.07 9.73 -10.39
C LEU A 78 -6.69 11.14 -10.84
N LEU A 79 -6.34 11.32 -12.11
CA LEU A 79 -5.92 12.62 -12.63
C LEU A 79 -7.02 13.68 -12.47
N TYR A 80 -8.28 13.30 -12.68
CA TYR A 80 -9.41 14.22 -12.59
C TYR A 80 -9.65 14.72 -11.14
N ASN A 81 -9.22 13.97 -10.12
CA ASN A 81 -9.30 14.41 -8.72
C ASN A 81 -8.35 15.57 -8.37
N ILE A 82 -7.32 15.82 -9.20
CA ILE A 82 -6.31 16.85 -8.91
C ILE A 82 -6.54 18.14 -9.69
N ASN A 83 -7.74 18.32 -10.26
CA ASN A 83 -8.10 19.58 -10.87
C ASN A 83 -7.95 20.74 -9.86
N LEU A 84 -7.27 21.79 -10.29
CA LEU A 84 -6.89 22.97 -9.51
C LEU A 84 -5.94 22.68 -8.32
N CYS A 85 -5.23 21.56 -8.35
CA CYS A 85 -4.19 21.24 -7.36
C CYS A 85 -2.78 21.50 -7.90
N SER A 86 -1.81 21.58 -7.00
CA SER A 86 -0.37 21.60 -7.34
C SER A 86 0.28 20.30 -6.90
N VAL A 87 1.06 19.68 -7.78
CA VAL A 87 1.75 18.41 -7.54
C VAL A 87 3.26 18.65 -7.60
N ILE A 88 3.97 18.12 -6.60
CA ILE A 88 5.43 18.12 -6.56
C ILE A 88 5.93 16.68 -6.57
N THR A 89 6.83 16.38 -7.51
CA THR A 89 7.60 15.14 -7.58
C THR A 89 9.03 15.39 -7.13
N THR A 90 9.84 14.32 -7.08
CA THR A 90 11.23 14.44 -6.62
C THR A 90 12.08 15.36 -7.52
N GLU A 91 11.77 15.40 -8.82
CA GLU A 91 12.40 16.30 -9.79
C GLU A 91 12.10 17.78 -9.49
N GLY A 92 10.94 18.06 -8.91
CA GLY A 92 10.53 19.40 -8.48
C GLY A 92 11.28 19.90 -7.23
N LEU A 93 11.97 19.02 -6.50
CA LEU A 93 12.83 19.43 -5.39
C LEU A 93 14.18 19.96 -5.88
N GLY A 94 14.72 19.39 -6.94
CA GLY A 94 16.05 19.66 -7.47
C GLY A 94 16.54 18.52 -8.38
N ASN A 95 17.53 18.81 -9.21
CA ASN A 95 18.06 17.90 -10.24
C ASN A 95 19.49 18.30 -10.66
N THR A 96 20.06 17.64 -11.66
CA THR A 96 21.41 17.97 -12.16
C THR A 96 21.55 19.38 -12.73
N GLN A 97 20.49 19.97 -13.27
CA GLN A 97 20.50 21.30 -13.89
C GLN A 97 20.30 22.41 -12.85
N ASP A 98 19.29 22.28 -11.99
CA ASP A 98 18.91 23.29 -10.99
C ASP A 98 19.71 23.15 -9.68
N GLY A 99 20.45 22.04 -9.54
CA GLY A 99 21.14 21.65 -8.33
C GLY A 99 20.29 20.77 -7.42
N PHE A 100 20.94 19.80 -6.77
CA PHE A 100 20.24 18.87 -5.88
C PHE A 100 19.76 19.53 -4.60
N HIS A 101 18.54 19.19 -4.18
CA HIS A 101 17.94 19.60 -2.93
C HIS A 101 18.73 19.06 -1.72
N SER A 102 18.64 19.72 -0.57
CA SER A 102 19.28 19.26 0.67
C SER A 102 18.87 17.83 1.04
N ILE A 103 17.59 17.46 0.86
CA ILE A 103 17.07 16.09 1.03
C ILE A 103 17.83 15.10 0.14
N GLN A 104 17.97 15.39 -1.15
CA GLN A 104 18.66 14.51 -2.10
C GLN A 104 20.15 14.36 -1.75
N LYS A 105 20.80 15.46 -1.35
CA LYS A 105 22.21 15.49 -0.93
C LYS A 105 22.44 14.71 0.36
N ARG A 106 21.58 14.88 1.37
CA ARG A 106 21.69 14.15 2.65
C ARG A 106 21.39 12.67 2.47
N MET A 107 20.34 12.30 1.74
CA MET A 107 20.07 10.90 1.39
C MET A 107 21.28 10.24 0.70
N SER A 108 21.93 10.96 -0.21
CA SER A 108 23.13 10.50 -0.91
C SER A 108 24.33 10.36 0.03
N GLY A 109 24.58 11.38 0.87
CA GLY A 109 25.74 11.43 1.76
C GLY A 109 25.67 10.50 2.97
N PHE A 110 24.47 10.08 3.39
CA PHE A 110 24.25 9.06 4.42
C PHE A 110 24.16 7.64 3.85
N HIS A 111 24.46 7.42 2.56
CA HIS A 111 24.35 6.12 1.90
C HIS A 111 22.92 5.52 1.95
N ALA A 112 21.90 6.39 1.97
CA ALA A 112 20.49 6.03 2.12
C ALA A 112 19.85 5.49 0.83
N SER A 113 20.64 5.16 -0.18
CA SER A 113 20.17 4.64 -1.47
C SER A 113 21.13 3.59 -2.03
N GLN A 114 20.59 2.40 -2.30
CA GLN A 114 21.30 1.30 -2.96
C GLN A 114 20.80 1.09 -4.39
N CYS A 115 19.76 0.28 -4.61
CA CYS A 115 19.22 0.10 -5.97
C CYS A 115 18.67 1.40 -6.55
N GLY A 116 18.05 2.24 -5.70
CA GLY A 116 17.57 3.58 -6.00
C GLY A 116 16.09 3.70 -6.35
N PHE A 117 15.35 2.59 -6.47
CA PHE A 117 13.98 2.62 -7.01
C PHE A 117 12.95 3.18 -6.02
N CYS A 118 13.15 2.98 -4.72
CA CYS A 118 12.29 3.55 -3.68
C CYS A 118 12.67 4.98 -3.27
N THR A 119 13.87 5.42 -3.64
CA THR A 119 14.50 6.65 -3.13
C THR A 119 13.69 7.91 -3.46
N PRO A 120 13.13 8.10 -4.68
CA PRO A 120 12.24 9.22 -4.98
C PRO A 120 11.06 9.35 -4.02
N GLY A 121 10.36 8.24 -3.76
CA GLY A 121 9.23 8.21 -2.83
C GLY A 121 9.64 8.49 -1.38
N MET A 122 10.81 8.02 -0.96
CA MET A 122 11.39 8.35 0.36
C MET A 122 11.64 9.86 0.47
N CYS A 123 12.26 10.47 -0.54
CA CYS A 123 12.52 11.91 -0.56
C CYS A 123 11.22 12.72 -0.48
N MET A 124 10.16 12.31 -1.17
CA MET A 124 8.87 13.00 -1.12
C MET A 124 8.15 12.86 0.22
N SER A 125 8.22 11.69 0.87
CA SER A 125 7.69 11.52 2.22
C SER A 125 8.43 12.41 3.23
N ILE A 126 9.76 12.43 3.19
CA ILE A 126 10.59 13.29 4.04
C ILE A 126 10.26 14.77 3.78
N PHE A 127 10.17 15.19 2.51
CA PHE A 127 9.82 16.55 2.14
C PHE A 127 8.46 16.98 2.70
N THR A 128 7.45 16.12 2.58
CA THR A 128 6.12 16.40 3.12
C THR A 128 6.14 16.56 4.64
N SER A 129 6.86 15.68 5.36
CA SER A 129 7.00 15.79 6.82
C SER A 129 7.71 17.08 7.25
N LEU A 130 8.77 17.48 6.54
CA LEU A 130 9.47 18.73 6.81
C LEU A 130 8.58 19.95 6.56
N ALA A 131 7.87 19.98 5.41
CA ALA A 131 6.96 21.07 5.07
C ALA A 131 5.84 21.25 6.12
N ASN A 132 5.28 20.14 6.61
CA ASN A 132 4.24 20.16 7.65
C ASN A 132 4.81 20.58 9.01
N ALA A 133 5.99 20.07 9.40
CA ALA A 133 6.62 20.44 10.66
C ALA A 133 6.99 21.93 10.70
N ASP A 134 7.47 22.50 9.59
CA ASP A 134 7.86 23.91 9.51
C ASP A 134 6.66 24.87 9.71
N LYS A 135 5.44 24.42 9.41
CA LYS A 135 4.19 25.16 9.67
C LYS A 135 3.72 25.10 11.12
N SER A 136 4.34 24.26 11.96
CA SER A 136 3.99 24.17 13.37
C SER A 136 4.34 25.45 14.14
N LYS A 137 3.66 25.67 15.27
CA LYS A 137 3.92 26.78 16.20
C LYS A 137 5.19 26.60 17.04
N ARG A 138 6.04 25.60 16.73
CA ARG A 138 7.30 25.34 17.47
C ARG A 138 8.32 26.46 17.22
N PRO A 139 9.26 26.68 18.16
CA PRO A 139 10.35 27.64 17.98
C PRO A 139 11.16 27.37 16.72
N GLU A 140 11.76 28.43 16.16
CA GLU A 140 12.64 28.29 15.00
C GLU A 140 13.88 27.44 15.34
N PRO A 141 14.23 26.45 14.51
CA PRO A 141 15.37 25.59 14.75
C PRO A 141 16.68 26.30 14.44
N ARG A 142 17.81 25.67 14.79
CA ARG A 142 19.14 26.13 14.35
C ARG A 142 19.22 26.17 12.81
N LYS A 143 19.99 27.11 12.27
CA LYS A 143 20.12 27.31 10.80
C LYS A 143 20.49 25.99 10.09
N GLY A 144 19.75 25.66 9.04
CA GLY A 144 19.97 24.44 8.25
C GLY A 144 19.16 23.22 8.70
N PHE A 145 18.24 23.37 9.66
CA PHE A 145 17.37 22.32 10.20
C PHE A 145 15.89 22.73 10.09
N SER A 146 14.99 21.76 10.27
CA SER A 146 13.53 21.92 10.29
C SER A 146 13.00 21.87 11.72
N LYS A 147 11.74 22.28 11.93
CA LYS A 147 10.99 22.11 13.19
C LYS A 147 10.56 20.66 13.46
N LEU A 148 10.92 19.73 12.57
CA LEU A 148 10.71 18.29 12.71
C LEU A 148 11.46 17.76 13.94
N THR A 149 10.85 16.87 14.73
CA THR A 149 11.55 16.18 15.82
C THR A 149 12.19 14.87 15.37
N VAL A 150 13.13 14.33 16.14
CA VAL A 150 13.72 12.99 15.88
C VAL A 150 12.63 11.92 15.83
N SER A 151 11.65 11.99 16.73
CA SER A 151 10.51 11.07 16.82
C SER A 151 9.63 11.13 15.56
N GLU A 152 9.41 12.32 15.00
CA GLU A 152 8.69 12.50 13.73
C GLU A 152 9.53 12.03 12.54
N ALA A 153 10.85 12.30 12.55
CA ALA A 153 11.78 11.88 11.51
C ALA A 153 11.83 10.35 11.36
N GLU A 154 11.77 9.60 12.46
CA GLU A 154 11.70 8.13 12.42
C GLU A 154 10.40 7.60 11.78
N ARG A 155 9.32 8.38 11.84
CA ARG A 155 8.00 8.01 11.30
C ARG A 155 7.73 8.58 9.91
N ALA A 156 8.50 9.56 9.44
CA ALA A 156 8.30 10.29 8.18
C ALA A 156 8.15 9.38 6.95
N PHE A 157 8.87 8.26 6.92
CA PHE A 157 8.86 7.27 5.83
C PHE A 157 8.28 5.92 6.25
N SER A 158 7.54 5.84 7.36
CA SER A 158 6.93 4.60 7.87
C SER A 158 6.02 3.88 6.87
N GLY A 159 5.44 4.61 5.91
CA GLY A 159 4.65 4.06 4.82
C GLY A 159 5.45 3.57 3.61
N ASN A 160 6.76 3.86 3.53
CA ASN A 160 7.59 3.57 2.38
C ASN A 160 8.35 2.26 2.59
N MET A 161 8.37 1.40 1.57
CA MET A 161 9.12 0.14 1.61
C MET A 161 10.49 0.28 0.93
N CYS A 162 11.52 -0.28 1.57
CA CYS A 162 12.84 -0.49 0.99
C CYS A 162 13.30 -1.92 1.22
N ARG A 163 13.74 -2.60 0.15
CA ARG A 163 14.25 -3.97 0.21
C ARG A 163 15.77 -4.07 0.37
N CYS A 164 16.50 -2.97 0.15
CA CYS A 164 17.96 -2.97 0.05
C CYS A 164 18.69 -2.46 1.29
N THR A 165 18.27 -1.31 1.84
CA THR A 165 19.08 -0.55 2.80
C THR A 165 18.94 -1.00 4.26
N GLY A 166 17.93 -1.80 4.57
CA GLY A 166 17.56 -2.09 5.97
C GLY A 166 17.07 -0.84 6.73
N TYR A 167 16.65 0.21 6.03
CA TYR A 167 16.16 1.51 6.52
C TYR A 167 17.15 2.36 7.33
N ARG A 168 18.16 1.77 7.97
CA ARG A 168 19.03 2.52 8.89
C ARG A 168 19.61 3.82 8.32
N PRO A 169 20.31 3.81 7.18
CA PRO A 169 20.85 5.05 6.62
C PRO A 169 19.78 6.06 6.18
N ILE A 170 18.56 5.60 5.87
CA ILE A 170 17.42 6.49 5.52
C ILE A 170 16.96 7.25 6.76
N VAL A 171 16.87 6.56 7.89
CA VAL A 171 16.47 7.18 9.15
C VAL A 171 17.51 8.19 9.59
N ASP A 172 18.80 7.86 9.48
CA ASP A 172 19.89 8.77 9.87
C ASP A 172 19.88 10.03 8.97
N ALA A 173 19.65 9.86 7.66
CA ALA A 173 19.45 10.97 6.74
C ALA A 173 18.26 11.86 7.15
N CYS A 174 17.14 11.27 7.56
CA CYS A 174 15.95 12.03 7.98
C CYS A 174 16.17 12.73 9.33
N LYS A 175 16.75 12.03 10.33
CA LYS A 175 17.09 12.59 11.64
C LYS A 175 18.00 13.79 11.51
N SER A 176 18.90 13.80 10.53
CA SER A 176 19.79 14.95 10.30
C SER A 176 19.05 16.29 10.11
N PHE A 177 17.76 16.29 9.73
CA PHE A 177 16.96 17.49 9.59
C PHE A 177 16.27 17.95 10.89
N ALA A 178 16.20 17.10 11.92
CA ALA A 178 15.41 17.37 13.10
C ALA A 178 16.02 18.44 14.01
N SER A 179 15.18 19.21 14.70
CA SER A 179 15.61 20.31 15.58
C SER A 179 16.35 19.83 16.83
N ASP A 180 15.99 18.65 17.32
CA ASP A 180 16.47 18.00 18.55
C ASP A 180 17.47 16.85 18.27
N VAL A 181 18.06 16.80 17.07
CA VAL A 181 19.00 15.74 16.70
C VAL A 181 20.36 15.90 17.38
N ASP A 182 20.80 14.83 18.03
CA ASP A 182 22.20 14.61 18.37
C ASP A 182 22.97 14.15 17.12
N LEU A 183 23.95 14.94 16.69
CA LEU A 183 24.75 14.63 15.51
C LEU A 183 25.73 13.48 15.73
N GLU A 184 26.07 13.16 16.99
CA GLU A 184 26.93 12.02 17.33
C GLU A 184 26.21 10.67 17.16
N ASP A 185 24.87 10.70 17.26
CA ASP A 185 23.98 9.56 17.06
C ASP A 185 23.77 9.21 15.58
N LEU A 186 24.11 10.12 14.65
CA LEU A 186 23.98 9.86 13.23
C LEU A 186 25.04 8.84 12.75
N GLY A 187 24.62 7.93 11.88
CA GLY A 187 25.44 6.85 11.35
C GLY A 187 26.49 7.27 10.32
N LEU A 188 27.05 6.27 9.62
CA LEU A 188 28.05 6.45 8.58
C LEU A 188 27.60 7.46 7.52
N ASN A 189 28.47 8.44 7.23
CA ASN A 189 28.22 9.45 6.24
C ASN A 189 29.53 10.03 5.68
N ILE A 190 29.41 10.81 4.60
CA ILE A 190 30.56 11.45 3.92
C ILE A 190 30.87 12.86 4.41
N PHE A 191 30.05 13.44 5.29
CA PHE A 191 30.16 14.84 5.68
C PHE A 191 31.19 15.06 6.79
N TRP A 192 31.34 14.09 7.71
CA TRP A 192 32.37 14.09 8.75
C TRP A 192 32.81 12.67 9.11
N LYS A 193 33.99 12.54 9.73
CA LYS A 193 34.42 11.27 10.32
C LYS A 193 33.96 11.19 11.77
N LYS A 194 33.47 10.03 12.19
CA LYS A 194 33.08 9.78 13.58
C LYS A 194 34.33 9.84 14.47
N GLY A 195 34.38 10.77 15.42
CA GLY A 195 35.54 11.00 16.31
C GLY A 195 36.44 12.19 15.95
N ASP A 196 36.19 12.90 14.84
CA ASP A 196 36.77 14.24 14.65
C ASP A 196 36.28 15.18 15.77
N LYS A 197 37.09 16.18 16.17
CA LYS A 197 36.71 17.16 17.21
C LYS A 197 35.50 17.99 16.76
N GLY A 198 34.30 17.48 17.04
CA GLY A 198 33.01 18.08 16.72
C GLY A 198 32.48 17.68 15.34
N SER A 199 31.24 17.18 15.31
CA SER A 199 30.43 17.06 14.08
C SER A 199 30.11 18.47 13.56
N ASP A 200 30.96 18.95 12.64
CA ASP A 200 30.82 20.29 12.08
C ASP A 200 29.55 20.41 11.23
N VAL A 201 28.52 21.04 11.82
CA VAL A 201 27.22 21.33 11.21
C VAL A 201 27.36 22.01 9.85
N SER A 202 28.41 22.81 9.63
CA SER A 202 28.61 23.54 8.37
C SER A 202 28.85 22.63 7.17
N LYS A 203 29.25 21.37 7.38
CA LYS A 203 29.45 20.37 6.33
C LYS A 203 28.15 19.70 5.87
N LEU A 204 27.07 19.82 6.64
CA LEU A 204 25.76 19.33 6.23
C LEU A 204 25.15 20.25 5.17
N PRO A 205 24.58 19.70 4.08
CA PRO A 205 23.78 20.49 3.14
C PRO A 205 22.64 21.20 3.88
N ALA A 206 22.69 22.53 3.97
CA ALA A 206 21.73 23.32 4.73
C ALA A 206 20.30 23.16 4.16
N TYR A 207 19.32 22.99 5.05
CA TYR A 207 17.89 23.02 4.72
C TYR A 207 17.34 24.44 4.91
N THR A 208 16.49 24.87 3.97
CA THR A 208 15.75 26.13 4.05
C THR A 208 14.35 25.83 4.53
N LEU A 209 13.80 26.61 5.47
CA LEU A 209 12.43 26.45 5.96
C LEU A 209 11.43 26.50 4.79
N GLY A 210 10.46 25.57 4.81
CA GLY A 210 9.54 25.36 3.69
C GLY A 210 10.21 24.70 2.46
N GLY A 211 11.43 24.17 2.62
CA GLY A 211 12.19 23.46 1.60
C GLY A 211 12.72 24.32 0.45
N GLY A 212 12.49 25.64 0.43
CA GLY A 212 12.87 26.49 -0.70
C GLY A 212 12.16 26.15 -2.02
N VAL A 213 11.07 25.36 -1.96
CA VAL A 213 10.27 24.93 -3.11
C VAL A 213 8.90 25.58 -2.98
N CYS A 214 8.45 26.30 -4.01
CA CYS A 214 7.10 26.84 -4.05
C CYS A 214 6.09 25.69 -4.23
N THR A 215 5.30 25.41 -3.18
CA THR A 215 4.33 24.30 -3.20
C THR A 215 3.06 24.62 -3.98
N PHE A 216 2.71 25.90 -4.12
CA PHE A 216 1.50 26.34 -4.80
C PHE A 216 1.73 27.63 -5.61
N PRO A 217 1.72 27.57 -6.95
CA PRO A 217 2.06 28.71 -7.79
C PRO A 217 0.94 29.77 -7.86
N ASP A 218 1.30 31.04 -8.02
CA ASP A 218 0.34 32.15 -8.00
C ASP A 218 -0.64 32.17 -9.18
N PHE A 219 -0.25 31.61 -10.33
CA PHE A 219 -1.18 31.47 -11.47
C PHE A 219 -2.38 30.61 -11.08
N LEU A 220 -2.16 29.56 -10.27
CA LEU A 220 -3.22 28.63 -9.87
C LEU A 220 -4.13 29.26 -8.81
N LYS A 221 -3.57 30.08 -7.91
CA LYS A 221 -4.37 30.89 -6.97
C LYS A 221 -5.28 31.86 -7.74
N SER A 222 -4.75 32.49 -8.78
CA SER A 222 -5.49 33.43 -9.63
C SER A 222 -6.61 32.74 -10.41
N GLU A 223 -6.36 31.53 -10.90
CA GLU A 223 -7.35 30.69 -11.59
C GLU A 223 -8.47 30.21 -10.67
N ILE A 224 -8.16 29.82 -9.43
CA ILE A 224 -9.17 29.46 -8.43
C ILE A 224 -10.03 30.67 -8.07
N LYS A 225 -9.40 31.83 -7.80
CA LYS A 225 -10.13 33.08 -7.47
C LYS A 225 -11.05 33.55 -8.60
N SER A 226 -10.59 33.46 -9.86
CA SER A 226 -11.41 33.81 -11.03
C SER A 226 -12.55 32.81 -11.27
N SER A 227 -12.30 31.52 -11.09
CA SER A 227 -13.33 30.48 -11.22
C SER A 227 -14.48 30.69 -10.23
N LEU A 228 -14.19 31.21 -9.02
CA LEU A 228 -15.22 31.52 -8.02
C LEU A 228 -16.09 32.73 -8.41
N LEU A 229 -15.52 33.70 -9.13
CA LEU A 229 -16.23 34.90 -9.61
C LEU A 229 -17.19 34.59 -10.76
N HIS A 230 -16.97 33.50 -11.50
CA HIS A 230 -17.80 33.07 -12.64
C HIS A 230 -18.88 32.03 -12.29
N LEU A 231 -19.03 31.65 -11.01
CA LEU A 231 -20.05 30.67 -10.55
C LEU A 231 -21.50 31.18 -10.59
N THR A 232 -21.76 32.40 -11.05
CA THR A 232 -23.12 32.97 -11.19
C THR A 232 -23.80 32.67 -12.53
N ASP A 233 -23.11 32.10 -13.52
CA ASP A 233 -23.73 31.76 -14.81
C ASP A 233 -23.93 30.25 -14.96
N VAL A 234 -25.15 29.81 -14.67
CA VAL A 234 -25.64 28.47 -15.00
C VAL A 234 -26.07 28.49 -16.46
N SER A 235 -25.25 27.93 -17.36
CA SER A 235 -25.74 27.54 -18.69
C SER A 235 -25.43 26.07 -18.97
N ASP A 236 -26.53 25.34 -19.19
CA ASP A 236 -26.57 24.01 -19.78
C ASP A 236 -26.19 24.11 -21.25
N VAL A 237 -25.14 23.38 -21.68
CA VAL A 237 -24.96 22.99 -23.08
C VAL A 237 -24.37 21.57 -23.15
N THR A 238 -25.12 20.68 -23.79
CA THR A 238 -24.71 19.36 -24.26
C THR A 238 -23.81 19.46 -25.50
N VAL A 239 -22.62 18.83 -25.51
CA VAL A 239 -22.01 18.04 -26.63
C VAL A 239 -20.89 17.12 -26.05
N SER A 240 -20.70 15.96 -26.70
CA SER A 240 -19.98 14.70 -26.39
C SER A 240 -18.61 14.71 -25.65
N GLY A 241 -18.27 13.55 -25.06
CA GLY A 241 -16.88 13.06 -24.98
C GLY A 241 -16.31 12.55 -23.64
N VAL A 242 -16.85 12.91 -22.47
CA VAL A 242 -16.22 12.65 -21.16
C VAL A 242 -17.20 12.23 -20.10
N ASP A 243 -16.85 11.13 -19.47
CA ASP A 243 -17.64 10.41 -18.50
C ASP A 243 -17.18 10.67 -17.05
N TRP A 244 -16.91 11.93 -16.68
CA TRP A 244 -16.56 12.37 -15.32
C TRP A 244 -17.48 13.51 -14.86
N TYR A 245 -18.16 13.30 -13.73
CA TYR A 245 -19.16 14.20 -13.17
C TYR A 245 -18.77 14.62 -11.76
N HIS A 246 -18.95 15.90 -11.44
CA HIS A 246 -18.57 16.46 -10.14
C HIS A 246 -19.74 17.30 -9.60
N PRO A 247 -20.76 16.65 -8.98
CA PRO A 247 -21.87 17.35 -8.34
C PRO A 247 -21.37 18.26 -7.21
N LYS A 248 -22.03 19.41 -7.03
CA LYS A 248 -21.70 20.42 -6.00
C LYS A 248 -22.61 20.38 -4.77
N SER A 249 -23.67 19.58 -4.81
CA SER A 249 -24.60 19.37 -3.70
C SER A 249 -25.21 17.97 -3.78
N ILE A 250 -25.84 17.53 -2.69
CA ILE A 250 -26.58 16.27 -2.66
C ILE A 250 -27.74 16.27 -3.68
N GLY A 251 -28.44 17.40 -3.84
CA GLY A 251 -29.51 17.55 -4.83
C GLY A 251 -29.01 17.29 -6.26
N GLN A 252 -27.90 17.92 -6.65
CA GLN A 252 -27.30 17.71 -7.97
C GLN A 252 -26.85 16.27 -8.21
N TYR A 253 -26.41 15.56 -7.15
CA TYR A 253 -26.08 14.13 -7.27
C TYR A 253 -27.31 13.30 -7.68
N TYR A 254 -28.45 13.52 -7.02
CA TYR A 254 -29.69 12.79 -7.32
C TYR A 254 -30.31 13.21 -8.66
N ASP A 255 -30.26 14.49 -9.01
CA ASP A 255 -30.67 14.97 -10.34
C ASP A 255 -29.86 14.27 -11.44
N LEU A 256 -28.56 14.12 -11.22
CA LEU A 256 -27.67 13.42 -12.15
C LEU A 256 -28.04 11.94 -12.26
N LEU A 257 -28.29 11.24 -11.15
CA LEU A 257 -28.75 9.85 -11.19
C LEU A 257 -30.10 9.69 -11.91
N ASN A 258 -31.03 10.62 -11.71
CA ASN A 258 -32.37 10.60 -12.30
C ASN A 258 -32.42 11.08 -13.76
N SER A 259 -31.33 11.64 -14.30
CA SER A 259 -31.26 12.20 -15.66
C SER A 259 -31.40 11.15 -16.78
N GLY A 260 -31.37 9.86 -16.45
CA GLY A 260 -31.32 8.76 -17.44
C GLY A 260 -29.95 8.60 -18.12
N ILE A 261 -28.97 9.48 -17.86
CA ILE A 261 -27.63 9.41 -18.44
C ILE A 261 -26.92 8.09 -18.07
N PHE A 262 -27.27 7.46 -16.95
CA PHE A 262 -26.62 6.25 -16.46
C PHE A 262 -27.35 4.93 -16.77
N SER A 263 -28.49 4.97 -17.49
CA SER A 263 -29.14 3.73 -17.95
C SER A 263 -28.17 2.98 -18.88
N ASP A 264 -27.85 1.73 -18.55
CA ASP A 264 -26.95 0.84 -19.29
C ASP A 264 -25.44 1.16 -19.25
N CYS A 265 -24.98 1.95 -18.28
CA CYS A 265 -23.55 2.27 -18.10
C CYS A 265 -22.99 1.75 -16.77
N THR A 266 -21.71 1.34 -16.75
CA THR A 266 -21.01 1.09 -15.48
C THR A 266 -20.57 2.40 -14.83
N VAL A 267 -20.96 2.62 -13.57
CA VAL A 267 -20.69 3.86 -12.83
C VAL A 267 -19.79 3.60 -11.63
N LYS A 268 -18.79 4.47 -11.44
CA LYS A 268 -17.94 4.49 -10.26
C LYS A 268 -18.14 5.77 -9.47
N VAL A 269 -18.66 5.64 -8.25
CA VAL A 269 -18.68 6.74 -7.29
C VAL A 269 -17.30 6.81 -6.61
N VAL A 270 -16.68 7.99 -6.60
CA VAL A 270 -15.29 8.16 -6.16
C VAL A 270 -15.15 9.31 -5.17
N VAL A 271 -14.27 9.11 -4.19
CA VAL A 271 -13.64 10.17 -3.39
C VAL A 271 -12.12 10.02 -3.53
N GLY A 272 -11.48 9.18 -2.72
CA GLY A 272 -10.03 8.96 -2.75
C GLY A 272 -9.51 7.89 -3.70
N ASN A 273 -10.39 7.04 -4.25
CA ASN A 273 -10.06 5.86 -5.08
C ASN A 273 -9.05 4.85 -4.45
N THR A 274 -8.83 4.91 -3.14
CA THR A 274 -7.85 4.04 -2.46
C THR A 274 -8.28 2.57 -2.41
N SER A 275 -9.59 2.30 -2.56
CA SER A 275 -10.16 0.95 -2.72
C SER A 275 -9.56 0.18 -3.89
N ALA A 276 -9.11 0.87 -4.94
CA ALA A 276 -8.46 0.26 -6.11
C ALA A 276 -7.14 -0.44 -5.75
N GLY A 277 -6.55 -0.14 -4.59
CA GLY A 277 -5.38 -0.84 -4.06
C GLY A 277 -5.71 -2.07 -3.22
N VAL A 278 -6.95 -2.26 -2.77
CA VAL A 278 -7.29 -3.34 -1.83
C VAL A 278 -7.54 -4.65 -2.58
N LYS A 279 -6.83 -5.72 -2.20
CA LYS A 279 -6.98 -7.05 -2.81
C LYS A 279 -8.42 -7.56 -2.64
N GLY A 280 -9.06 -7.96 -3.76
CA GLY A 280 -10.47 -8.36 -3.81
C GLY A 280 -11.39 -7.25 -4.35
N TYR A 281 -10.96 -6.00 -4.24
CA TYR A 281 -11.75 -4.78 -4.50
C TYR A 281 -11.19 -3.93 -5.63
N LYS A 282 -10.00 -4.30 -6.13
CA LYS A 282 -9.40 -3.69 -7.31
C LYS A 282 -10.38 -3.75 -8.48
N ASP A 283 -10.42 -2.68 -9.27
CA ASP A 283 -11.25 -2.60 -10.47
C ASP A 283 -11.07 -3.86 -11.32
N ARG A 284 -12.18 -4.56 -11.59
CA ARG A 284 -12.19 -5.77 -12.42
C ARG A 284 -12.28 -5.42 -13.89
N ASP A 285 -13.05 -4.39 -14.24
CA ASP A 285 -13.26 -3.89 -15.59
C ASP A 285 -13.09 -2.36 -15.65
N LEU A 286 -13.21 -1.78 -16.85
CA LEU A 286 -13.35 -0.34 -17.06
C LEU A 286 -14.74 0.12 -16.59
N TYR A 287 -14.79 1.38 -16.14
CA TYR A 287 -16.05 2.08 -15.92
C TYR A 287 -16.29 3.04 -17.06
N ASN A 288 -17.53 3.11 -17.55
CA ASN A 288 -17.92 4.17 -18.46
C ASN A 288 -17.84 5.48 -17.70
N LYS A 289 -18.58 5.62 -16.58
CA LYS A 289 -18.84 6.89 -15.92
C LYS A 289 -18.32 6.95 -14.50
N TYR A 290 -17.88 8.13 -14.10
CA TYR A 290 -17.33 8.43 -12.79
C TYR A 290 -18.09 9.59 -12.16
N ILE A 291 -18.49 9.45 -10.90
CA ILE A 291 -19.11 10.52 -10.12
C ILE A 291 -18.21 10.81 -8.93
N ASP A 292 -17.57 11.96 -8.95
CA ASP A 292 -16.74 12.45 -7.85
C ASP A 292 -17.60 13.24 -6.86
N ILE A 293 -17.80 12.65 -5.69
CA ILE A 293 -18.59 13.25 -4.61
C ILE A 293 -17.71 13.94 -3.57
N GLY A 294 -16.38 13.96 -3.75
CA GLY A 294 -15.44 14.57 -2.81
C GLY A 294 -15.58 16.09 -2.70
N GLY A 295 -16.16 16.74 -3.71
CA GLY A 295 -16.40 18.18 -3.73
C GLY A 295 -17.75 18.63 -3.15
N ILE A 296 -18.60 17.72 -2.67
CA ILE A 296 -19.89 18.05 -2.04
C ILE A 296 -19.62 18.52 -0.60
N PRO A 297 -19.88 19.81 -0.26
CA PRO A 297 -19.59 20.36 1.07
C PRO A 297 -20.29 19.59 2.19
N GLU A 298 -21.54 19.19 1.99
CA GLU A 298 -22.37 18.46 2.97
C GLU A 298 -21.73 17.14 3.43
N LEU A 299 -20.92 16.50 2.58
CA LEU A 299 -20.23 15.25 2.89
C LEU A 299 -18.89 15.46 3.62
N SER A 300 -18.47 16.71 3.84
CA SER A 300 -17.22 17.05 4.52
C SER A 300 -17.44 17.88 5.79
N VAL A 301 -18.70 18.10 6.19
CA VAL A 301 -19.04 18.88 7.38
C VAL A 301 -18.71 18.09 8.64
N ILE A 302 -18.23 18.82 9.66
CA ILE A 302 -17.99 18.32 11.00
C ILE A 302 -18.94 19.06 11.94
N TRP A 303 -19.73 18.34 12.72
CA TRP A 303 -20.62 18.92 13.74
C TRP A 303 -20.22 18.41 15.12
N GLU A 304 -19.73 19.32 15.95
CA GLU A 304 -19.51 19.06 17.37
C GLU A 304 -20.83 19.27 18.11
N LYS A 305 -21.26 18.26 18.87
CA LYS A 305 -22.44 18.30 19.73
C LYS A 305 -22.00 17.91 21.14
N ASP A 306 -22.75 18.33 22.17
CA ASP A 306 -22.47 17.93 23.55
C ASP A 306 -22.48 16.40 23.73
N SER A 307 -23.29 15.71 22.92
CA SER A 307 -23.45 14.25 22.93
C SER A 307 -22.41 13.49 22.12
N GLY A 308 -21.54 14.15 21.34
CA GLY A 308 -20.60 13.48 20.43
C GLY A 308 -20.22 14.31 19.21
N ILE A 309 -19.52 13.67 18.26
CA ILE A 309 -19.06 14.32 17.04
C ILE A 309 -19.62 13.65 15.79
N GLU A 310 -20.15 14.45 14.87
CA GLU A 310 -20.62 14.00 13.56
C GLU A 310 -19.58 14.35 12.49
N ILE A 311 -19.10 13.34 11.75
CA ILE A 311 -18.04 13.47 10.75
C ILE A 311 -18.59 13.08 9.37
N GLY A 312 -18.51 14.00 8.41
CA GLY A 312 -18.95 13.76 7.03
C GLY A 312 -18.19 12.63 6.33
N ALA A 313 -18.89 11.87 5.49
CA ALA A 313 -18.41 10.65 4.85
C ALA A 313 -17.24 10.84 3.87
N ALA A 314 -17.10 12.02 3.25
CA ALA A 314 -16.00 12.35 2.35
C ALA A 314 -14.73 12.80 3.10
N THR A 315 -14.79 13.00 4.42
CA THR A 315 -13.65 13.41 5.24
C THR A 315 -12.49 12.41 5.15
N PRO A 316 -11.26 12.85 4.85
CA PRO A 316 -10.09 11.97 4.88
C PRO A 316 -9.86 11.34 6.25
N ILE A 317 -9.36 10.10 6.27
CA ILE A 317 -9.05 9.40 7.52
C ILE A 317 -7.99 10.14 8.34
N SER A 318 -6.99 10.77 7.69
CA SER A 318 -5.99 11.59 8.42
C SER A 318 -6.63 12.76 9.15
N LYS A 319 -7.53 13.50 8.49
CA LYS A 319 -8.27 14.59 9.11
C LYS A 319 -9.20 14.11 10.22
N THR A 320 -9.79 12.92 10.07
CA THR A 320 -10.60 12.28 11.12
C THR A 320 -9.76 12.00 12.37
N ILE A 321 -8.52 11.52 12.20
CA ILE A 321 -7.57 11.33 13.32
C ILE A 321 -7.30 12.66 14.01
N ASP A 322 -6.93 13.71 13.24
CA ASP A 322 -6.59 15.02 13.81
C ASP A 322 -7.77 15.63 14.60
N ILE A 323 -9.00 15.49 14.10
CA ILE A 323 -10.22 15.96 14.76
C ILE A 323 -10.42 15.21 16.09
N LEU A 324 -10.32 13.89 16.09
CA LEU A 324 -10.49 13.07 17.29
C LEU A 324 -9.41 13.35 18.35
N GLU A 325 -8.17 13.62 17.93
CA GLU A 325 -7.08 14.03 18.83
C GLU A 325 -7.31 15.41 19.45
N GLN A 326 -7.82 16.37 18.66
CA GLN A 326 -8.16 17.72 19.14
C GLN A 326 -9.29 17.67 20.17
N GLU A 327 -10.37 16.95 19.86
CA GLU A 327 -11.52 16.81 20.75
C GLU A 327 -11.17 16.05 22.04
N ALA A 328 -10.26 15.07 21.97
CA ALA A 328 -9.77 14.39 23.16
C ALA A 328 -9.02 15.33 24.13
N GLY A 329 -8.44 16.43 23.64
CA GLY A 329 -7.71 17.43 24.43
C GLY A 329 -8.51 18.68 24.83
N SER A 330 -9.78 18.77 24.46
CA SER A 330 -10.61 19.98 24.68
C SER A 330 -11.05 20.17 26.15
N ILE A 331 -11.13 21.43 26.58
CA ILE A 331 -11.43 21.87 27.97
C ILE A 331 -12.83 21.45 28.43
N LEU A 332 -13.76 21.16 27.51
CA LEU A 332 -15.13 20.72 27.80
C LEU A 332 -15.19 19.33 28.47
N CYS A 333 -14.11 18.55 28.43
CA CYS A 333 -13.97 17.27 29.11
C CYS A 333 -12.63 17.24 29.87
N PRO A 334 -12.57 17.64 31.17
CA PRO A 334 -11.31 17.74 31.90
C PRO A 334 -10.53 16.41 32.07
N ASN A 335 -11.13 15.26 31.74
CA ASN A 335 -10.47 13.95 31.66
C ASN A 335 -10.25 13.43 30.22
N GLY A 336 -10.62 14.23 29.20
CA GLY A 336 -10.65 13.88 27.77
C GLY A 336 -11.63 12.75 27.44
N SER A 337 -12.19 12.72 26.23
CA SER A 337 -12.89 11.52 25.76
C SER A 337 -11.86 10.41 25.53
N VAL A 338 -11.75 9.48 26.49
CA VAL A 338 -10.92 8.27 26.39
C VAL A 338 -11.24 7.52 25.08
N VAL A 339 -12.50 7.58 24.65
CA VAL A 339 -12.98 7.00 23.40
C VAL A 339 -12.30 7.66 22.19
N PHE A 340 -12.40 8.98 22.03
CA PHE A 340 -11.85 9.67 20.85
C PHE A 340 -10.34 9.46 20.72
N ARG A 341 -9.59 9.57 21.83
CA ARG A 341 -8.15 9.32 21.85
C ARG A 341 -7.81 7.90 21.41
N LYS A 342 -8.48 6.88 21.95
CA LYS A 342 -8.24 5.47 21.59
C LYS A 342 -8.62 5.16 20.14
N LEU A 343 -9.68 5.79 19.61
CA LEU A 343 -10.06 5.68 18.21
C LEU A 343 -8.97 6.28 17.30
N ALA A 344 -8.50 7.51 17.59
CA ALA A 344 -7.44 8.16 16.85
C ALA A 344 -6.13 7.33 16.85
N GLU A 345 -5.70 6.87 18.03
CA GLU A 345 -4.53 6.01 18.20
C GLU A 345 -4.63 4.73 17.35
N HIS A 346 -5.82 4.10 17.28
CA HIS A 346 -6.03 2.91 16.46
C HIS A 346 -6.04 3.23 14.96
N MET A 347 -6.76 4.28 14.55
CA MET A 347 -6.82 4.74 13.16
C MET A 347 -5.45 5.11 12.60
N SER A 348 -4.54 5.65 13.44
CA SER A 348 -3.16 5.96 13.07
C SER A 348 -2.35 4.74 12.58
N LYS A 349 -2.76 3.53 13.02
CA LYS A 349 -2.15 2.23 12.66
C LYS A 349 -2.76 1.64 11.38
N VAL A 350 -3.79 2.27 10.80
CA VAL A 350 -4.49 1.78 9.60
C VAL A 350 -3.84 2.33 8.34
N ALA A 351 -3.49 1.45 7.40
CA ALA A 351 -2.83 1.81 6.13
C ALA A 351 -1.55 2.66 6.33
N THR A 352 -1.13 3.38 5.29
CA THR A 352 0.00 4.33 5.32
C THR A 352 -0.51 5.77 5.39
N PRO A 353 0.32 6.74 5.85
CA PRO A 353 -0.09 8.15 5.90
C PRO A 353 -0.61 8.69 4.55
N PHE A 354 0.10 8.43 3.46
CA PHE A 354 -0.29 8.89 2.12
C PHE A 354 -1.51 8.16 1.52
N VAL A 355 -1.96 7.04 2.11
CA VAL A 355 -3.27 6.46 1.82
C VAL A 355 -4.34 7.14 2.68
N ARG A 356 -4.10 7.35 3.99
CA ARG A 356 -5.05 8.02 4.89
C ARG A 356 -5.37 9.47 4.50
N ASN A 357 -4.41 10.16 3.88
CA ASN A 357 -4.59 11.52 3.38
C ASN A 357 -5.60 11.65 2.24
N THR A 358 -5.96 10.54 1.58
CA THR A 358 -6.90 10.54 0.45
C THR A 358 -8.07 9.59 0.66
N ALA A 359 -7.89 8.49 1.39
CA ALA A 359 -8.96 7.59 1.77
C ALA A 359 -9.98 8.32 2.67
N SER A 360 -11.25 8.26 2.29
CA SER A 360 -12.33 8.84 3.09
C SER A 360 -12.86 7.86 4.14
N LEU A 361 -13.37 8.40 5.23
CA LEU A 361 -14.03 7.64 6.31
C LEU A 361 -15.19 6.81 5.75
N GLY A 362 -16.07 7.44 4.97
CA GLY A 362 -17.22 6.78 4.35
C GLY A 362 -16.81 5.71 3.33
N GLY A 363 -15.77 5.96 2.53
CA GLY A 363 -15.27 4.96 1.59
C GLY A 363 -14.81 3.67 2.28
N ASN A 364 -14.18 3.78 3.47
CA ASN A 364 -13.79 2.62 4.25
C ASN A 364 -14.99 1.84 4.81
N ILE A 365 -15.99 2.55 5.32
CA ILE A 365 -17.18 1.95 5.95
C ILE A 365 -18.09 1.29 4.89
N ILE A 366 -18.28 1.93 3.74
CA ILE A 366 -19.00 1.33 2.58
C ILE A 366 -18.29 0.06 2.12
N LEU A 367 -16.94 0.03 2.08
CA LEU A 367 -16.22 -1.20 1.75
C LEU A 367 -16.46 -2.31 2.77
N ALA A 368 -16.51 -1.98 4.06
CA ALA A 368 -16.78 -2.94 5.14
C ALA A 368 -18.21 -3.49 5.13
N GLN A 369 -19.17 -2.73 4.63
CA GLN A 369 -20.56 -3.16 4.50
C GLN A 369 -20.81 -3.99 3.23
N LYS A 370 -20.19 -3.60 2.12
CA LYS A 370 -20.46 -4.22 0.81
C LYS A 370 -19.78 -5.58 0.61
N TYR A 371 -18.77 -5.89 1.40
CA TYR A 371 -17.84 -6.97 1.12
C TYR A 371 -17.14 -7.45 2.41
N PRO A 372 -16.53 -8.65 2.42
CA PRO A 372 -15.71 -9.16 3.53
C PRO A 372 -14.39 -8.41 3.68
N PHE A 373 -14.46 -7.12 3.98
CA PHE A 373 -13.31 -6.22 4.10
C PHE A 373 -12.86 -6.18 5.57
N PRO A 374 -11.63 -6.63 5.88
CA PRO A 374 -11.10 -6.65 7.24
C PRO A 374 -10.76 -5.22 7.74
N SER A 375 -11.80 -4.44 8.01
CA SER A 375 -11.67 -3.04 8.42
C SER A 375 -11.41 -2.89 9.91
N ASP A 376 -10.27 -2.28 10.24
CA ASP A 376 -9.99 -1.77 11.59
C ASP A 376 -10.98 -0.65 11.97
N ILE A 377 -11.27 0.27 11.05
CA ILE A 377 -12.12 1.45 11.30
C ILE A 377 -13.57 1.05 11.58
N ALA A 378 -14.16 0.16 10.79
CA ALA A 378 -15.53 -0.29 11.01
C ALA A 378 -15.68 -0.99 12.37
N THR A 379 -14.68 -1.80 12.75
CA THR A 379 -14.69 -2.53 14.03
C THR A 379 -14.64 -1.59 15.23
N ILE A 380 -13.77 -0.57 15.20
CA ILE A 380 -13.68 0.38 16.31
C ILE A 380 -14.89 1.32 16.39
N LEU A 381 -15.51 1.67 15.26
CA LEU A 381 -16.75 2.46 15.24
C LEU A 381 -17.95 1.67 15.78
N LEU A 382 -18.03 0.36 15.47
CA LEU A 382 -19.02 -0.55 16.04
C LEU A 382 -18.84 -0.66 17.56
N GLY A 383 -17.60 -0.83 18.03
CA GLY A 383 -17.30 -0.88 19.47
C GLY A 383 -17.53 0.45 20.22
N ALA A 384 -17.47 1.58 19.51
CA ALA A 384 -17.80 2.90 20.06
C ALA A 384 -19.30 3.23 20.05
N ALA A 385 -20.15 2.30 19.59
CA ALA A 385 -21.60 2.48 19.44
C ALA A 385 -21.98 3.66 18.53
N SER A 386 -21.25 3.82 17.42
CA SER A 386 -21.50 4.89 16.45
C SER A 386 -22.84 4.72 15.73
N THR A 387 -23.38 5.80 15.15
CA THR A 387 -24.52 5.77 14.22
C THR A 387 -24.12 6.33 12.87
N VAL A 388 -24.88 6.02 11.82
CA VAL A 388 -24.66 6.57 10.47
C VAL A 388 -25.92 7.22 9.93
N ARG A 389 -25.74 8.28 9.14
CA ARG A 389 -26.82 8.93 8.42
C ARG A 389 -26.71 8.62 6.93
N LEU A 390 -27.80 8.12 6.39
CA LEU A 390 -27.95 7.76 4.98
C LEU A 390 -28.95 8.71 4.32
N GLN A 391 -28.70 9.05 3.07
CA GLN A 391 -29.68 9.66 2.20
C GLN A 391 -30.18 8.61 1.22
N VAL A 392 -31.50 8.42 1.16
CA VAL A 392 -32.18 7.58 0.19
C VAL A 392 -33.12 8.49 -0.59
N TYR A 393 -32.70 8.93 -1.77
CA TYR A 393 -33.40 9.96 -2.55
C TYR A 393 -33.69 11.23 -1.72
N SER A 394 -34.94 11.47 -1.34
CA SER A 394 -35.38 12.62 -0.55
C SER A 394 -35.42 12.38 0.95
N GLU A 395 -35.29 11.13 1.42
CA GLU A 395 -35.39 10.79 2.83
C GLU A 395 -34.01 10.61 3.46
N THR A 396 -33.82 11.22 4.64
CA THR A 396 -32.63 10.98 5.46
C THR A 396 -32.98 9.97 6.55
N LEU A 397 -32.21 8.89 6.62
CA LEU A 397 -32.37 7.83 7.61
C LEU A 397 -31.16 7.83 8.55
N GLU A 398 -31.40 7.74 9.86
CA GLU A 398 -30.37 7.45 10.84
C GLU A 398 -30.53 6.01 11.33
N VAL A 399 -29.43 5.25 11.32
CA VAL A 399 -29.40 3.86 11.78
C VAL A 399 -28.18 3.62 12.66
N THR A 400 -28.26 2.61 13.51
CA THR A 400 -27.07 2.17 14.26
C THR A 400 -26.01 1.62 13.30
N PHE A 401 -24.74 1.68 13.70
CA PHE A 401 -23.66 1.12 12.87
C PHE A 401 -23.81 -0.40 12.67
N GLU A 402 -24.38 -1.10 13.66
CA GLU A 402 -24.67 -2.54 13.58
C GLU A 402 -25.72 -2.84 12.51
N GLU A 403 -26.88 -2.17 12.56
CA GLU A 403 -27.93 -2.29 11.53
C GLU A 403 -27.41 -1.90 10.13
N PHE A 404 -26.51 -0.92 10.05
CA PHE A 404 -25.90 -0.54 8.78
C PHE A 404 -25.05 -1.65 8.18
N LEU A 405 -24.23 -2.34 8.98
CA LEU A 405 -23.38 -3.44 8.49
C LEU A 405 -24.22 -4.66 8.05
N GLU A 406 -25.33 -4.92 8.72
CA GLU A 406 -26.23 -6.05 8.41
C GLU A 406 -27.16 -5.78 7.20
N LYS A 407 -27.31 -4.52 6.79
CA LYS A 407 -28.13 -4.16 5.61
C LYS A 407 -27.53 -4.73 4.32
N PRO A 408 -28.37 -5.03 3.31
CA PRO A 408 -27.89 -5.39 1.97
C PRO A 408 -26.96 -4.32 1.38
N PRO A 409 -25.96 -4.71 0.57
CA PRO A 409 -25.03 -3.79 -0.06
C PRO A 409 -25.68 -2.56 -0.68
N LEU A 410 -25.18 -1.37 -0.32
CA LEU A 410 -25.73 -0.14 -0.88
C LEU A 410 -25.45 -0.03 -2.38
N ASP A 411 -26.46 0.46 -3.09
CA ASP A 411 -26.38 0.88 -4.49
C ASP A 411 -26.24 2.42 -4.58
N PRO A 412 -25.90 2.98 -5.76
CA PRO A 412 -25.70 4.42 -5.94
C PRO A 412 -26.89 5.31 -5.55
N SER A 413 -28.12 4.81 -5.46
CA SER A 413 -29.28 5.58 -4.99
C SER A 413 -29.21 5.91 -3.49
N THR A 414 -28.35 5.23 -2.72
CA THR A 414 -28.17 5.50 -1.29
C THR A 414 -26.78 6.08 -1.02
N LEU A 415 -26.74 7.30 -0.48
CA LEU A 415 -25.50 7.96 -0.07
C LEU A 415 -25.29 7.86 1.44
N LEU A 416 -24.07 7.50 1.86
CA LEU A 416 -23.62 7.70 3.24
C LEU A 416 -23.23 9.17 3.42
N LEU A 417 -23.93 9.88 4.31
CA LEU A 417 -23.72 11.30 4.56
C LEU A 417 -22.64 11.55 5.62
N SER A 418 -22.80 10.91 6.78
CA SER A 418 -21.95 11.14 7.95
C SER A 418 -21.97 9.95 8.91
N VAL A 419 -20.99 9.93 9.81
CA VAL A 419 -20.87 9.01 10.94
C VAL A 419 -20.91 9.85 12.22
N PHE A 420 -21.78 9.50 13.16
CA PHE A 420 -21.81 10.11 14.48
C PHE A 420 -21.14 9.19 15.50
N ILE A 421 -20.13 9.73 16.20
CA ILE A 421 -19.37 9.04 17.24
C ILE A 421 -19.79 9.65 18.58
N PRO A 422 -20.47 8.88 19.46
CA PRO A 422 -20.96 9.39 20.73
C PRO A 422 -19.80 9.74 21.68
N ASN A 423 -20.02 10.78 22.49
CA ASN A 423 -19.16 11.12 23.60
C ASN A 423 -19.57 10.29 24.82
N TRP A 424 -18.70 9.36 25.21
CA TRP A 424 -18.88 8.58 26.42
C TRP A 424 -18.21 9.29 27.60
N ALA A 425 -18.97 10.11 28.30
CA ALA A 425 -18.50 10.83 29.48
C ALA A 425 -18.57 9.95 30.74
N SER A 426 -17.57 10.08 31.63
CA SER A 426 -17.66 9.56 32.99
C SER A 426 -18.70 10.38 33.78
N ASP A 427 -19.73 9.72 34.30
CA ASP A 427 -20.73 10.37 35.14
C ASP A 427 -20.16 10.60 36.54
N SER A 428 -19.79 11.85 36.83
CA SER A 428 -19.27 12.28 38.13
C SER A 428 -20.29 12.14 39.26
N GLN A 429 -21.58 11.92 38.97
CA GLN A 429 -22.61 11.66 39.97
C GLN A 429 -22.78 10.16 40.31
N LYS A 430 -22.19 9.23 39.53
CA LYS A 430 -22.38 7.77 39.71
C LYS A 430 -21.10 6.96 39.98
N GLU A 431 -19.96 7.59 40.20
CA GLU A 431 -18.65 6.91 40.37
C GLU A 431 -18.34 5.86 39.29
N SER A 432 -18.85 6.04 38.06
CA SER A 432 -18.62 5.11 36.96
C SER A 432 -17.59 5.65 35.97
N ASN A 433 -16.52 4.88 35.72
CA ASN A 433 -15.47 5.24 34.76
C ASN A 433 -15.68 4.54 33.42
N VAL A 434 -15.61 5.29 32.33
CA VAL A 434 -15.63 4.72 30.97
C VAL A 434 -14.25 4.17 30.62
N ILE A 435 -14.21 2.94 30.10
CA ILE A 435 -13.00 2.35 29.51
C ILE A 435 -13.28 1.92 28.08
N LEU A 436 -12.35 2.25 27.18
CA LEU A 436 -12.27 1.69 25.83
C LEU A 436 -10.87 1.12 25.62
N GLU A 437 -10.80 -0.17 25.28
CA GLU A 437 -9.58 -0.77 24.77
C GLU A 437 -9.79 -1.27 23.35
N THR A 438 -8.78 -1.04 22.51
CA THR A 438 -8.78 -1.54 21.13
C THR A 438 -7.58 -2.43 20.90
N TYR A 439 -7.80 -3.50 20.15
CA TYR A 439 -6.80 -4.53 19.92
C TYR A 439 -6.67 -4.83 18.44
N ARG A 440 -5.45 -5.16 18.02
CA ARG A 440 -5.14 -5.46 16.63
C ARG A 440 -3.99 -6.46 16.58
N ALA A 441 -4.23 -7.59 15.90
CA ALA A 441 -3.18 -8.51 15.53
C ALA A 441 -2.99 -8.44 14.01
N ALA A 442 -1.77 -8.17 13.56
CA ALA A 442 -1.43 -8.06 12.16
C ALA A 442 0.01 -8.58 11.95
N PRO A 443 0.40 -8.94 10.71
CA PRO A 443 1.77 -9.32 10.40
C PRO A 443 2.81 -8.22 10.72
N ARG A 444 2.37 -6.96 10.84
CA ARG A 444 3.20 -5.80 11.16
C ARG A 444 2.48 -4.91 12.18
N PRO A 445 3.12 -4.52 13.29
CA PRO A 445 2.45 -3.77 14.37
C PRO A 445 2.18 -2.30 14.02
N LEU A 446 3.03 -1.67 13.20
CA LEU A 446 3.00 -0.23 12.90
C LEU A 446 2.24 0.12 11.59
N GLY A 447 1.23 -0.67 11.25
CA GLY A 447 0.38 -0.43 10.07
C GLY A 447 0.92 -0.96 8.75
N ASN A 448 0.36 -0.46 7.64
CA ASN A 448 0.63 -0.95 6.28
C ASN A 448 0.51 -2.49 6.12
N ALA A 449 -0.41 -3.09 6.88
CA ALA A 449 -0.76 -4.50 6.84
C ALA A 449 -2.22 -4.65 7.26
N VAL A 450 -2.92 -5.60 6.65
CA VAL A 450 -4.28 -5.98 7.04
C VAL A 450 -4.21 -6.80 8.33
N SER A 451 -5.18 -6.60 9.24
CA SER A 451 -5.28 -7.34 10.48
C SER A 451 -5.72 -8.80 10.25
N TYR A 452 -5.17 -9.72 11.04
CA TYR A 452 -5.71 -11.07 11.18
C TYR A 452 -7.00 -11.06 12.01
N ILE A 453 -7.07 -10.17 12.99
CA ILE A 453 -8.24 -9.90 13.82
C ILE A 453 -8.04 -8.56 14.52
N ASN A 454 -9.13 -7.84 14.72
CA ASN A 454 -9.18 -6.62 15.51
C ASN A 454 -10.43 -6.62 16.41
N SER A 455 -10.40 -5.78 17.44
CA SER A 455 -11.48 -5.67 18.40
C SER A 455 -11.51 -4.28 19.05
N ALA A 456 -12.69 -3.86 19.48
CA ALA A 456 -12.90 -2.72 20.35
C ALA A 456 -13.88 -3.11 21.46
N MET A 457 -13.46 -2.89 22.70
CA MET A 457 -14.23 -3.24 23.90
C MET A 457 -14.42 -2.00 24.76
N LEU A 458 -15.66 -1.52 24.80
CA LEU A 458 -16.13 -0.39 25.58
C LEU A 458 -16.95 -0.87 26.77
N GLY A 459 -16.83 -0.20 27.91
CA GLY A 459 -17.68 -0.46 29.07
C GLY A 459 -17.60 0.62 30.14
N HIS A 460 -18.59 0.62 31.04
CA HIS A 460 -18.58 1.38 32.28
C HIS A 460 -18.12 0.47 33.42
N VAL A 461 -17.13 0.93 34.17
CA VAL A 461 -16.62 0.26 35.37
C VAL A 461 -17.16 1.00 36.59
N SER A 462 -17.79 0.28 37.51
CA SER A 462 -18.29 0.83 38.78
C SER A 462 -17.94 -0.09 39.94
N LEU A 463 -17.91 0.47 41.15
CA LEU A 463 -17.71 -0.27 42.39
C LEU A 463 -19.04 -0.89 42.84
N ASN A 464 -19.04 -2.18 43.14
CA ASN A 464 -20.18 -2.83 43.74
C ASN A 464 -20.17 -2.62 45.26
N GLU A 465 -20.97 -1.67 45.76
CA GLU A 465 -21.01 -1.22 47.16
C GLU A 465 -20.98 -2.35 48.22
N PRO A 466 -21.68 -3.50 48.07
CA PRO A 466 -21.68 -4.55 49.09
C PRO A 466 -20.38 -5.36 49.18
N SER A 467 -19.55 -5.36 48.13
CA SER A 467 -18.38 -6.27 48.00
C SER A 467 -17.06 -5.54 47.80
N GLY A 468 -17.09 -4.27 47.39
CA GLY A 468 -15.91 -3.51 46.97
C GLY A 468 -15.28 -4.01 45.66
N ASP A 469 -15.92 -4.96 44.97
CA ASP A 469 -15.44 -5.52 43.71
C ASP A 469 -15.90 -4.67 42.51
N LEU A 470 -15.10 -4.63 41.44
CA LEU A 470 -15.43 -3.90 40.22
C LEU A 470 -16.43 -4.69 39.36
N VAL A 471 -17.46 -4.01 38.86
CA VAL A 471 -18.47 -4.56 37.95
C VAL A 471 -18.54 -3.76 36.65
N LEU A 472 -18.84 -4.46 35.56
CA LEU A 472 -18.94 -3.90 34.22
C LEU A 472 -20.40 -3.68 33.83
N SER A 473 -20.71 -2.58 33.16
CA SER A 473 -22.02 -2.28 32.57
C SER A 473 -21.87 -1.56 31.23
N ASN A 474 -22.97 -1.41 30.48
CA ASN A 474 -22.98 -0.75 29.15
C ASN A 474 -21.87 -1.27 28.21
N LEU A 475 -21.77 -2.60 28.10
CA LEU A 475 -20.70 -3.25 27.34
C LEU A 475 -20.98 -3.23 25.84
N HIS A 476 -19.99 -2.81 25.05
CA HIS A 476 -19.95 -2.97 23.60
C HIS A 476 -18.62 -3.63 23.22
N MET A 477 -18.69 -4.88 22.77
CA MET A 477 -17.54 -5.72 22.45
C MET A 477 -17.59 -6.14 20.99
N ALA A 478 -16.97 -5.32 20.13
CA ALA A 478 -16.90 -5.55 18.70
C ALA A 478 -15.67 -6.39 18.33
N PHE A 479 -15.84 -7.31 17.38
CA PHE A 479 -14.76 -8.10 16.78
C PHE A 479 -14.89 -8.08 15.26
N GLY A 480 -13.75 -7.93 14.57
CA GLY A 480 -13.70 -7.88 13.12
C GLY A 480 -12.46 -8.56 12.55
N ALA A 481 -12.39 -8.59 11.22
CA ALA A 481 -11.28 -9.13 10.45
C ALA A 481 -10.91 -10.61 10.69
N TYR A 482 -11.64 -11.36 11.52
CA TYR A 482 -11.33 -12.77 11.84
C TYR A 482 -11.69 -13.78 10.72
N GLY A 483 -11.97 -13.30 9.51
CA GLY A 483 -12.49 -14.10 8.40
C GLY A 483 -14.01 -14.12 8.36
N THR A 484 -14.64 -12.97 8.48
CA THR A 484 -16.09 -12.75 8.55
C THR A 484 -16.54 -11.80 7.43
N GLU A 485 -17.84 -11.71 7.18
CA GLU A 485 -18.44 -10.76 6.24
C GLU A 485 -18.28 -9.32 6.72
N HIS A 486 -18.60 -9.04 7.97
CA HIS A 486 -18.38 -7.74 8.60
C HIS A 486 -18.08 -7.90 10.10
N ALA A 487 -17.70 -6.81 10.76
CA ALA A 487 -17.52 -6.81 12.20
C ALA A 487 -18.87 -7.05 12.91
N ILE A 488 -18.84 -7.74 14.05
CA ILE A 488 -20.02 -8.06 14.85
C ILE A 488 -19.79 -7.73 16.32
N ARG A 489 -20.88 -7.60 17.08
CA ARG A 489 -20.82 -7.55 18.55
C ARG A 489 -20.94 -8.93 19.17
N ALA A 490 -20.18 -9.16 20.23
CA ALA A 490 -20.29 -10.36 21.05
C ALA A 490 -21.42 -10.20 22.11
N THR A 491 -22.65 -9.98 21.66
CA THR A 491 -23.80 -9.61 22.52
C THR A 491 -24.08 -10.62 23.62
N LYS A 492 -23.91 -11.92 23.36
CA LYS A 492 -24.01 -12.98 24.38
C LYS A 492 -22.98 -12.82 25.50
N VAL A 493 -21.76 -12.41 25.15
CA VAL A 493 -20.67 -12.16 26.12
C VAL A 493 -20.96 -10.89 26.91
N GLU A 494 -21.42 -9.83 26.25
CA GLU A 494 -21.81 -8.56 26.89
C GLU A 494 -22.91 -8.77 27.92
N GLN A 495 -23.98 -9.49 27.56
CA GLN A 495 -25.09 -9.85 28.46
C GLN A 495 -24.62 -10.70 29.65
N HIS A 496 -23.69 -11.63 29.40
CA HIS A 496 -23.16 -12.49 30.46
C HIS A 496 -22.33 -11.71 31.48
N LEU A 497 -21.57 -10.71 31.05
CA LEU A 497 -20.65 -9.96 31.91
C LEU A 497 -21.32 -8.79 32.64
N THR A 498 -22.37 -8.22 32.07
CA THR A 498 -23.05 -7.03 32.60
C THR A 498 -23.55 -7.27 34.03
N GLY A 499 -23.09 -6.44 34.97
CA GLY A 499 -23.49 -6.46 36.39
C GLY A 499 -22.87 -7.60 37.22
N LYS A 500 -22.02 -8.46 36.66
CA LYS A 500 -21.40 -9.58 37.39
C LYS A 500 -20.03 -9.21 37.95
N VAL A 501 -19.72 -9.76 39.13
CA VAL A 501 -18.37 -9.74 39.70
C VAL A 501 -17.49 -10.72 38.91
N LEU A 502 -16.34 -10.23 38.43
CA LEU A 502 -15.44 -10.98 37.56
C LEU A 502 -14.60 -11.99 38.35
N THR A 503 -15.16 -13.18 38.55
CA THR A 503 -14.46 -14.35 39.10
C THR A 503 -13.86 -15.20 37.97
N PRO A 504 -12.89 -16.10 38.26
CA PRO A 504 -12.31 -16.99 37.25
C PRO A 504 -13.35 -17.83 36.49
N SER A 505 -14.44 -18.26 37.14
CA SER A 505 -15.52 -19.01 36.46
C SER A 505 -16.30 -18.12 35.49
N VAL A 506 -16.65 -16.89 35.89
CA VAL A 506 -17.35 -15.93 35.02
C VAL A 506 -16.51 -15.61 33.78
N VAL A 507 -15.20 -15.41 33.96
CA VAL A 507 -14.27 -15.17 32.84
C VAL A 507 -14.17 -16.40 31.93
N LEU A 508 -14.10 -17.61 32.50
CA LEU A 508 -14.05 -18.85 31.71
C LEU A 508 -15.32 -19.04 30.85
N GLU A 509 -16.50 -18.81 31.44
CA GLU A 509 -17.78 -18.88 30.73
C GLU A 509 -17.86 -17.81 29.62
N ALA A 510 -17.39 -16.59 29.88
CA ALA A 510 -17.30 -15.53 28.86
C ALA A 510 -16.38 -15.95 27.69
N VAL A 511 -15.26 -16.61 27.97
CA VAL A 511 -14.35 -17.14 26.95
C VAL A 511 -15.00 -18.26 26.14
N GLN A 512 -15.78 -19.14 26.76
CA GLN A 512 -16.52 -20.20 26.06
C GLN A 512 -17.57 -19.59 25.12
N LEU A 513 -18.37 -18.64 25.61
CA LEU A 513 -19.35 -17.91 24.79
C LEU A 513 -18.70 -17.16 23.63
N LEU A 514 -17.52 -16.58 23.84
CA LEU A 514 -16.78 -15.90 22.76
C LEU A 514 -16.34 -16.90 21.68
N ARG A 515 -15.84 -18.08 22.05
CA ARG A 515 -15.44 -19.12 21.08
C ARG A 515 -16.59 -19.61 20.23
N GLU A 516 -17.81 -19.65 20.79
CA GLU A 516 -19.02 -19.99 20.05
C GLU A 516 -19.48 -18.85 19.12
N THR A 517 -19.10 -17.61 19.42
CA THR A 517 -19.50 -16.42 18.66
C THR A 517 -18.53 -16.11 17.52
N ILE A 518 -17.22 -16.23 17.76
CA ILE A 518 -16.18 -15.89 16.80
C ILE A 518 -15.82 -17.12 15.97
N VAL A 519 -16.56 -17.32 14.88
CA VAL A 519 -16.37 -18.44 13.96
C VAL A 519 -15.93 -17.92 12.59
N PRO A 520 -14.65 -18.13 12.19
CA PRO A 520 -14.18 -17.78 10.86
C PRO A 520 -14.92 -18.56 9.75
N MET A 521 -15.18 -17.90 8.62
CA MET A 521 -15.69 -18.53 7.40
C MET A 521 -14.71 -19.57 6.85
N GLU A 522 -15.24 -20.55 6.12
CA GLU A 522 -14.45 -21.54 5.41
C GLU A 522 -13.44 -20.87 4.45
N GLY A 523 -12.22 -21.41 4.40
CA GLY A 523 -11.13 -20.85 3.58
C GLY A 523 -10.37 -19.68 4.23
N THR A 524 -10.74 -19.25 5.45
CA THR A 524 -9.97 -18.26 6.21
C THR A 524 -8.57 -18.77 6.55
N SER A 525 -7.53 -17.95 6.35
CA SER A 525 -6.17 -18.31 6.75
C SER A 525 -5.98 -18.22 8.27
N HIS A 526 -5.32 -19.22 8.85
CA HIS A 526 -5.02 -19.30 10.29
C HIS A 526 -6.27 -19.16 11.20
N PRO A 527 -7.36 -19.91 10.98
CA PRO A 527 -8.62 -19.70 11.70
C PRO A 527 -8.46 -19.93 13.22
N GLU A 528 -7.76 -20.98 13.63
CA GLU A 528 -7.52 -21.28 15.05
C GLU A 528 -6.73 -20.18 15.76
N TYR A 529 -5.70 -19.62 15.09
CA TYR A 529 -4.92 -18.51 15.61
C TYR A 529 -5.82 -17.28 15.83
N ARG A 530 -6.70 -16.95 14.87
CA ARG A 530 -7.61 -15.80 14.98
C ARG A 530 -8.56 -15.94 16.17
N VAL A 531 -9.17 -17.12 16.34
CA VAL A 531 -10.04 -17.41 17.51
C VAL A 531 -9.26 -17.32 18.82
N SER A 532 -8.06 -17.90 18.86
CA SER A 532 -7.19 -17.84 20.05
C SER A 532 -6.80 -16.40 20.42
N VAL A 533 -6.53 -15.56 19.42
CA VAL A 533 -6.22 -14.14 19.64
C VAL A 533 -7.45 -13.37 20.10
N ALA A 534 -8.65 -13.66 19.60
CA ALA A 534 -9.89 -13.06 20.09
C ALA A 534 -10.08 -13.29 21.60
N VAL A 535 -9.86 -14.54 22.03
CA VAL A 535 -9.85 -14.93 23.45
C VAL A 535 -8.76 -14.19 24.22
N GLY A 536 -7.56 -14.07 23.65
CA GLY A 536 -6.47 -13.29 24.22
C GLY A 536 -6.84 -11.82 24.47
N PHE A 537 -7.50 -11.18 23.50
CA PHE A 537 -7.98 -9.80 23.64
C PHE A 537 -9.03 -9.66 24.75
N LEU A 538 -10.02 -10.56 24.79
CA LEU A 538 -11.03 -10.55 25.86
C LEU A 538 -10.39 -10.75 27.23
N PHE A 539 -9.46 -11.71 27.34
CA PHE A 539 -8.75 -11.97 28.58
C PHE A 539 -7.91 -10.76 29.02
N SER A 540 -7.20 -10.10 28.09
CA SER A 540 -6.45 -8.87 28.37
C SER A 540 -7.34 -7.72 28.83
N TYR A 541 -8.56 -7.60 28.29
CA TYR A 541 -9.54 -6.59 28.70
C TYR A 541 -10.10 -6.87 30.11
N LEU A 542 -10.41 -8.13 30.43
CA LEU A 542 -11.04 -8.50 31.71
C LEU A 542 -10.06 -8.65 32.87
N SER A 543 -8.80 -9.04 32.60
CA SER A 543 -7.79 -9.32 33.64
C SER A 543 -7.58 -8.21 34.67
N PRO A 544 -7.56 -6.91 34.31
CA PRO A 544 -7.40 -5.82 35.29
C PRO A 544 -8.53 -5.74 36.32
N PHE A 545 -9.69 -6.32 36.01
CA PHE A 545 -10.91 -6.24 36.83
C PHE A 545 -11.25 -7.54 37.57
N ALA A 546 -10.55 -8.64 37.26
CA ALA A 546 -10.87 -9.96 37.77
C ALA A 546 -10.21 -10.27 39.11
N LYS A 547 -11.00 -10.79 40.07
CA LYS A 547 -10.51 -11.14 41.41
C LYS A 547 -9.73 -12.46 41.39
N GLY A 548 -8.51 -12.45 41.93
CA GLY A 548 -7.67 -13.65 42.04
C GLY A 548 -6.93 -14.05 40.75
N ILE A 549 -7.07 -13.28 39.66
CA ILE A 549 -6.29 -13.48 38.43
C ILE A 549 -5.12 -12.49 38.46
N LYS A 550 -3.89 -12.99 38.71
CA LYS A 550 -2.68 -12.18 38.48
C LYS A 550 -2.43 -12.12 36.97
N GLY A 551 -2.91 -11.05 36.33
CA GLY A 551 -2.63 -10.80 34.92
C GLY A 551 -1.12 -10.60 34.65
N PRO A 552 -0.65 -10.82 33.41
CA PRO A 552 0.67 -10.37 33.00
C PRO A 552 0.66 -8.84 32.86
N GLY A 553 1.07 -8.15 33.93
CA GLY A 553 1.46 -6.74 33.92
C GLY A 553 0.35 -5.72 33.64
N LYS A 554 -0.47 -5.40 34.66
CA LYS A 554 -1.06 -4.07 34.93
C LYS A 554 -1.92 -4.16 36.19
N THR A 555 -1.34 -3.80 37.34
CA THR A 555 -2.09 -3.57 38.58
C THR A 555 -2.72 -2.19 38.50
N LEU A 556 -4.06 -2.09 38.52
CA LEU A 556 -4.78 -0.81 38.58
C LEU A 556 -4.59 -0.20 39.98
N ASN A 557 -3.72 0.81 40.11
CA ASN A 557 -3.69 1.67 41.31
C ASN A 557 -4.62 2.87 41.09
N ILE A 558 -5.83 2.81 41.66
CA ILE A 558 -6.82 3.89 41.67
C ILE A 558 -6.49 4.87 42.80
N SER A 559 -5.29 5.46 42.79
CA SER A 559 -4.92 6.46 43.78
C SER A 559 -3.81 7.39 43.27
N SER A 560 -4.18 8.36 42.44
CA SER A 560 -3.66 9.75 42.43
C SER A 560 -3.98 10.40 41.08
N ALA A 561 -4.69 11.52 41.15
CA ALA A 561 -4.83 12.46 40.05
C ALA A 561 -3.47 13.15 39.85
N GLY A 562 -2.66 12.63 38.93
CA GLY A 562 -1.36 13.20 38.59
C GLY A 562 -0.62 12.32 37.58
N SER A 563 -0.48 12.82 36.35
CA SER A 563 0.43 12.32 35.31
C SER A 563 0.47 10.80 35.14
N LEU A 564 -0.53 10.23 34.46
CA LEU A 564 -0.35 8.97 33.75
C LEU A 564 0.38 9.29 32.44
N ASP A 565 1.69 9.45 32.54
CA ASP A 565 2.57 9.48 31.39
C ASP A 565 2.37 8.21 30.56
N THR A 566 2.29 8.48 29.27
CA THR A 566 2.20 7.56 28.15
C THR A 566 3.33 6.55 28.19
N ASP A 567 3.07 5.34 28.71
CA ASP A 567 3.92 4.19 28.43
C ASP A 567 3.68 3.72 26.99
N ASP A 568 4.48 4.36 26.13
CA ASP A 568 4.78 4.08 24.76
C ASP A 568 5.27 2.62 24.61
N ILE A 569 4.34 1.66 24.55
CA ILE A 569 4.64 0.28 24.07
C ILE A 569 4.91 0.28 22.53
N CYS A 570 5.11 1.46 21.94
CA CYS A 570 5.78 1.68 20.66
C CYS A 570 7.18 2.28 20.86
N ASN A 571 7.98 1.74 21.77
CA ASN A 571 9.44 1.78 21.65
C ASN A 571 9.81 1.13 20.29
N LEU A 572 9.82 1.94 19.22
CA LEU A 572 10.71 1.74 18.09
C LEU A 572 12.06 1.44 18.73
N PRO A 573 12.72 0.31 18.45
CA PRO A 573 14.04 0.11 18.99
C PRO A 573 14.87 1.29 18.49
N LEU A 574 15.21 2.20 19.41
CA LEU A 574 16.27 3.18 19.25
C LEU A 574 17.49 2.36 18.86
N SER A 575 17.66 2.21 17.55
CA SER A 575 18.67 1.35 16.97
C SER A 575 19.96 2.13 17.05
N SER A 576 20.63 2.02 18.20
CA SER A 576 22.01 2.46 18.31
C SER A 576 22.88 1.53 17.47
N ARG A 577 23.82 2.11 16.72
CA ARG A 577 24.73 1.36 15.86
C ARG A 577 26.17 1.81 16.11
N ARG A 578 27.06 0.84 16.22
CA ARG A 578 28.51 1.04 16.13
C ARG A 578 29.02 0.29 14.91
N GLU A 579 29.57 1.01 13.95
CA GLU A 579 30.35 0.43 12.84
C GLU A 579 31.82 0.75 13.08
N THR A 580 32.66 -0.27 13.01
CA THR A 580 34.12 -0.12 13.08
C THR A 580 34.69 -0.40 11.69
N ILE A 581 35.41 0.57 11.13
CA ILE A 581 36.06 0.45 9.83
C ILE A 581 37.57 0.49 10.08
N SER A 582 38.30 -0.56 9.67
CA SER A 582 39.76 -0.55 9.62
C SER A 582 40.18 -0.02 8.25
N ILE A 583 41.03 1.01 8.22
CA ILE A 583 41.46 1.65 6.98
C ILE A 583 42.90 1.21 6.68
N ASP A 584 43.10 0.59 5.50
CA ASP A 584 44.40 0.14 4.97
C ASP A 584 45.08 1.21 4.09
N GLU A 585 46.32 0.92 3.68
CA GLU A 585 47.28 1.79 3.00
C GLU A 585 46.87 2.24 1.56
N TYR A 586 45.91 1.55 0.91
CA TYR A 586 45.58 1.75 -0.51
C TYR A 586 44.30 2.57 -0.74
N LYS A 587 44.43 3.87 -1.04
CA LYS A 587 43.27 4.73 -1.34
C LYS A 587 42.80 4.61 -2.81
N PRO A 588 41.48 4.59 -3.08
CA PRO A 588 40.35 4.74 -2.14
C PRO A 588 39.76 3.40 -1.63
N VAL A 589 40.49 2.28 -1.76
CA VAL A 589 40.00 0.96 -1.35
C VAL A 589 39.84 0.92 0.18
N GLY A 590 38.66 0.50 0.67
CA GLY A 590 38.33 0.49 2.09
C GLY A 590 37.73 1.81 2.63
N GLU A 591 37.76 2.90 1.86
CA GLU A 591 37.06 4.13 2.26
C GLU A 591 35.54 4.02 1.99
N PRO A 592 34.68 4.62 2.84
CA PRO A 592 33.23 4.62 2.67
C PRO A 592 32.81 5.61 1.58
N ILE A 593 33.23 5.35 0.34
CA ILE A 593 32.94 6.20 -0.80
C ILE A 593 31.45 6.13 -1.12
N LYS A 594 30.86 7.30 -1.36
CA LYS A 594 29.49 7.41 -1.86
C LYS A 594 29.33 6.64 -3.18
N LYS A 595 28.21 5.91 -3.31
CA LYS A 595 27.87 5.22 -4.57
C LYS A 595 27.88 6.21 -5.74
N TYR A 596 28.52 5.82 -6.84
CA TYR A 596 28.58 6.63 -8.05
C TYR A 596 27.18 7.03 -8.54
N ALA A 597 26.99 8.33 -8.79
CA ALA A 597 25.76 8.94 -9.29
C ALA A 597 24.49 8.61 -8.47
N VAL A 598 24.63 8.44 -7.15
CA VAL A 598 23.50 8.15 -6.24
C VAL A 598 22.50 9.31 -6.16
N GLU A 599 22.95 10.56 -6.37
CA GLU A 599 22.08 11.72 -6.42
C GLU A 599 21.02 11.60 -7.51
N LEU A 600 21.35 10.99 -8.65
CA LEU A 600 20.39 10.73 -9.74
C LEU A 600 19.26 9.80 -9.29
N GLN A 601 19.53 8.89 -8.35
CA GLN A 601 18.47 8.04 -7.77
C GLN A 601 17.56 8.85 -6.86
N ALA A 602 18.15 9.78 -6.10
CA ALA A 602 17.41 10.65 -5.19
C ALA A 602 16.61 11.72 -5.93
N SER A 603 17.10 12.25 -7.05
CA SER A 603 16.41 13.25 -7.90
C SER A 603 15.45 12.65 -8.92
N GLY A 604 15.42 11.32 -9.06
CA GLY A 604 14.57 10.65 -10.04
C GLY A 604 15.16 10.55 -11.46
N GLU A 605 16.32 11.13 -11.71
CA GLU A 605 17.01 11.12 -13.02
C GLU A 605 17.67 9.77 -13.37
N ALA A 606 17.77 8.85 -12.41
CA ALA A 606 18.21 7.48 -12.67
C ALA A 606 17.16 6.71 -13.48
N VAL A 607 17.50 6.42 -14.74
CA VAL A 607 16.64 5.71 -15.71
C VAL A 607 16.62 4.18 -15.48
N TYR A 608 15.47 3.64 -15.13
CA TYR A 608 15.17 2.20 -15.15
C TYR A 608 14.48 1.81 -16.46
N VAL A 609 14.18 0.54 -16.68
CA VAL A 609 13.72 0.09 -18.02
C VAL A 609 12.39 0.72 -18.41
N ASP A 610 11.43 0.82 -17.48
CA ASP A 610 10.15 1.49 -17.75
C ASP A 610 10.28 3.03 -17.88
N ASP A 611 11.42 3.61 -17.49
CA ASP A 611 11.67 5.05 -17.65
C ASP A 611 12.22 5.39 -19.04
N ILE A 612 12.69 4.41 -19.80
CA ILE A 612 13.20 4.62 -21.16
C ILE A 612 12.03 5.14 -22.02
N PRO A 613 12.15 6.25 -22.75
CA PRO A 613 11.09 6.68 -23.65
C PRO A 613 10.80 5.62 -24.71
N ALA A 614 9.53 5.21 -24.84
CA ALA A 614 9.15 4.27 -25.89
C ALA A 614 9.09 4.97 -27.26
N PRO A 615 9.43 4.29 -28.37
CA PRO A 615 9.11 4.82 -29.69
C PRO A 615 7.59 4.98 -29.88
N LYS A 616 7.18 5.78 -30.87
CA LYS A 616 5.77 5.95 -31.22
C LYS A 616 5.11 4.59 -31.49
N ASN A 617 3.82 4.48 -31.19
CA ASN A 617 3.01 3.26 -31.40
C ASN A 617 3.49 2.03 -30.60
N CYS A 618 4.26 2.21 -29.52
CA CYS A 618 4.57 1.14 -28.57
C CYS A 618 3.28 0.52 -27.99
N LEU A 619 3.27 -0.80 -27.88
CA LEU A 619 2.18 -1.59 -27.31
C LEU A 619 2.56 -2.17 -25.94
N TYR A 620 1.56 -2.61 -25.19
CA TYR A 620 1.75 -3.12 -23.83
C TYR A 620 1.20 -4.52 -23.69
N GLY A 621 1.92 -5.37 -22.96
CA GLY A 621 1.55 -6.77 -22.74
C GLY A 621 1.27 -7.09 -21.27
N GLU A 622 0.27 -7.94 -21.03
CA GLU A 622 0.04 -8.61 -19.74
C GLU A 622 -0.02 -10.12 -19.99
N PHE A 623 0.66 -10.89 -19.13
CA PHE A 623 0.61 -12.34 -19.21
C PHE A 623 -0.77 -12.86 -18.78
N ILE A 624 -1.25 -13.85 -19.54
CA ILE A 624 -2.24 -14.80 -19.08
C ILE A 624 -1.49 -16.00 -18.53
N TYR A 625 -1.82 -16.45 -17.33
CA TYR A 625 -1.16 -17.57 -16.67
C TYR A 625 -2.15 -18.57 -16.10
N SER A 626 -1.68 -19.80 -15.86
CA SER A 626 -2.48 -20.89 -15.31
C SER A 626 -2.92 -20.61 -13.87
N THR A 627 -4.18 -20.91 -13.56
CA THR A 627 -4.69 -20.97 -12.18
C THR A 627 -4.72 -22.39 -11.62
N GLN A 628 -4.33 -23.40 -12.41
CA GLN A 628 -4.28 -24.80 -12.04
C GLN A 628 -2.84 -25.27 -11.88
N SER A 629 -2.59 -26.18 -10.94
CA SER A 629 -1.27 -26.77 -10.69
C SER A 629 -0.90 -27.85 -11.69
N LEU A 630 -1.86 -28.58 -12.26
CA LEU A 630 -1.63 -29.54 -13.34
C LEU A 630 -2.94 -29.75 -14.12
N ALA A 631 -2.98 -29.39 -15.40
CA ALA A 631 -4.19 -29.49 -16.21
C ALA A 631 -3.90 -29.42 -17.73
N HIS A 632 -4.79 -29.99 -18.53
CA HIS A 632 -4.87 -29.68 -19.95
C HIS A 632 -5.60 -28.35 -20.16
N VAL A 633 -5.06 -27.47 -21.00
CA VAL A 633 -5.71 -26.24 -21.43
C VAL A 633 -6.56 -26.55 -22.66
N LYS A 634 -7.89 -26.50 -22.51
CA LYS A 634 -8.83 -26.74 -23.62
C LYS A 634 -9.09 -25.49 -24.43
N ASN A 635 -9.30 -24.37 -23.74
CA ASN A 635 -9.64 -23.11 -24.37
C ASN A 635 -9.26 -21.92 -23.51
N ILE A 636 -9.00 -20.79 -24.17
CA ILE A 636 -8.75 -19.49 -23.55
C ILE A 636 -9.72 -18.50 -24.21
N LYS A 637 -10.67 -17.99 -23.43
CA LYS A 637 -11.67 -17.01 -23.86
C LYS A 637 -11.57 -15.76 -23.00
N PHE A 638 -12.20 -14.69 -23.45
CA PHE A 638 -12.35 -13.45 -22.68
C PHE A 638 -13.83 -13.17 -22.47
N LYS A 639 -14.22 -12.78 -21.26
CA LYS A 639 -15.60 -12.35 -20.97
C LYS A 639 -15.93 -11.12 -21.82
N ALA A 640 -17.17 -11.00 -22.29
CA ALA A 640 -17.64 -9.77 -22.91
C ALA A 640 -17.61 -8.64 -21.86
N SER A 641 -16.83 -7.60 -22.14
CA SER A 641 -16.46 -6.56 -21.17
C SER A 641 -15.80 -5.39 -21.90
N LEU A 642 -15.87 -4.19 -21.33
CA LEU A 642 -15.24 -2.99 -21.90
C LEU A 642 -13.72 -3.13 -21.99
N ALA A 643 -13.08 -3.78 -21.02
CA ALA A 643 -11.65 -4.07 -21.07
C ALA A 643 -11.30 -5.09 -22.15
N SER A 644 -12.14 -6.11 -22.37
CA SER A 644 -11.92 -7.11 -23.43
C SER A 644 -11.99 -6.48 -24.84
N GLU A 645 -12.80 -5.45 -25.04
CA GLU A 645 -12.84 -4.68 -26.29
C GLU A 645 -11.54 -3.91 -26.57
N LYS A 646 -10.67 -3.72 -25.57
CA LYS A 646 -9.36 -3.06 -25.74
C LYS A 646 -8.22 -4.04 -26.09
N ILE A 647 -8.52 -5.33 -26.22
CA ILE A 647 -7.54 -6.34 -26.67
C ILE A 647 -7.29 -6.16 -28.16
N LEU A 648 -6.03 -5.90 -28.54
CA LEU A 648 -5.61 -5.83 -29.94
C LEU A 648 -5.33 -7.22 -30.51
N THR A 649 -4.63 -8.05 -29.74
CA THR A 649 -4.37 -9.45 -30.07
C THR A 649 -4.02 -10.23 -28.81
N PHE A 650 -4.19 -11.54 -28.88
CA PHE A 650 -3.56 -12.49 -27.98
C PHE A 650 -2.36 -13.14 -28.69
N VAL A 651 -1.25 -13.35 -27.99
CA VAL A 651 -0.04 -14.01 -28.48
C VAL A 651 0.19 -15.28 -27.66
N SER A 652 0.37 -16.41 -28.31
CA SER A 652 0.48 -17.75 -27.70
C SER A 652 1.63 -18.56 -28.31
N ALA A 653 1.76 -19.83 -27.94
CA ALA A 653 2.75 -20.74 -28.54
C ALA A 653 2.60 -20.88 -30.06
N ASN A 654 1.39 -20.72 -30.60
CA ASN A 654 1.11 -20.81 -32.04
C ASN A 654 1.68 -19.63 -32.84
N ASP A 655 2.09 -18.57 -32.15
CA ASP A 655 2.63 -17.35 -32.77
C ASP A 655 4.16 -17.35 -32.87
N ILE A 656 4.80 -18.40 -32.35
CA ILE A 656 6.24 -18.60 -32.46
C ILE A 656 6.58 -18.82 -33.95
N PRO A 657 7.54 -18.06 -34.52
CA PRO A 657 7.89 -18.16 -35.93
C PRO A 657 8.37 -19.56 -36.34
N SER A 658 8.24 -19.89 -37.63
CA SER A 658 8.82 -21.10 -38.20
C SER A 658 10.35 -21.11 -38.00
N GLY A 659 10.88 -22.14 -37.33
CA GLY A 659 12.29 -22.24 -36.93
C GLY A 659 12.57 -21.75 -35.50
N GLY A 660 11.60 -21.09 -34.86
CA GLY A 660 11.62 -20.76 -33.45
C GLY A 660 11.25 -21.94 -32.55
N GLN A 661 11.56 -21.81 -31.26
CA GLN A 661 11.32 -22.84 -30.24
C GLN A 661 10.49 -22.26 -29.09
N ASN A 662 9.59 -23.05 -28.51
CA ASN A 662 8.85 -22.63 -27.31
C ASN A 662 9.75 -22.68 -26.07
N ILE A 663 10.61 -21.68 -25.91
CA ILE A 663 11.58 -21.56 -24.81
C ILE A 663 11.49 -20.14 -24.24
N GLY A 664 11.22 -20.02 -22.94
CA GLY A 664 11.20 -18.74 -22.23
C GLY A 664 12.47 -18.49 -21.41
N SER A 665 13.14 -19.55 -20.96
CA SER A 665 14.39 -19.47 -20.22
C SER A 665 15.16 -20.80 -20.34
N SER A 666 16.49 -20.72 -20.46
CA SER A 666 17.38 -21.88 -20.37
C SER A 666 18.03 -21.94 -18.99
N LEU A 667 17.81 -23.03 -18.25
CA LEU A 667 18.40 -23.31 -16.93
C LEU A 667 19.42 -24.45 -17.02
N MET A 668 20.22 -24.63 -15.95
CA MET A 668 21.13 -25.79 -15.85
C MET A 668 20.37 -27.13 -15.85
N PHE A 669 19.11 -27.13 -15.44
CA PHE A 669 18.26 -28.31 -15.33
C PHE A 669 17.36 -28.55 -16.55
N GLY A 670 17.52 -27.75 -17.61
CA GLY A 670 16.71 -27.86 -18.83
C GLY A 670 16.14 -26.52 -19.29
N ASP A 671 15.47 -26.54 -20.44
CA ASP A 671 14.76 -25.40 -20.99
C ASP A 671 13.32 -25.34 -20.44
N GLU A 672 12.89 -24.18 -19.99
CA GLU A 672 11.51 -23.92 -19.60
C GLU A 672 10.71 -23.36 -20.78
N PRO A 673 9.49 -23.85 -21.05
CA PRO A 673 8.68 -23.32 -22.14
C PRO A 673 8.29 -21.87 -21.92
N LEU A 674 8.18 -21.10 -23.00
CA LEU A 674 7.67 -19.73 -22.93
C LEU A 674 6.18 -19.73 -22.56
N PHE A 675 5.42 -20.64 -23.17
CA PHE A 675 4.00 -20.86 -22.88
C PHE A 675 3.72 -22.35 -22.63
N GLY A 676 3.03 -22.67 -21.53
CA GLY A 676 2.79 -24.04 -21.06
C GLY A 676 1.64 -24.79 -21.74
N ALA A 677 0.92 -24.20 -22.70
CA ALA A 677 -0.12 -24.94 -23.42
C ALA A 677 0.52 -26.03 -24.32
N PRO A 678 -0.07 -27.24 -24.46
CA PRO A 678 -1.43 -27.63 -24.02
C PRO A 678 -1.52 -28.22 -22.60
N VAL A 679 -0.42 -28.45 -21.88
CA VAL A 679 -0.42 -29.05 -20.53
C VAL A 679 0.32 -28.13 -19.56
N VAL A 680 -0.43 -27.51 -18.65
CA VAL A 680 0.17 -26.69 -17.58
C VAL A 680 0.63 -27.57 -16.43
N GLU A 681 1.77 -27.24 -15.85
CA GLU A 681 2.49 -28.02 -14.85
C GLU A 681 2.64 -27.29 -13.50
N TYR A 682 2.24 -26.02 -13.43
CA TYR A 682 2.13 -25.26 -12.18
C TYR A 682 1.22 -24.05 -12.32
N ALA A 683 0.66 -23.61 -11.18
CA ALA A 683 -0.09 -22.36 -11.11
C ALA A 683 0.88 -21.18 -11.28
N GLY A 684 0.54 -20.27 -12.19
CA GLY A 684 1.43 -19.17 -12.61
C GLY A 684 2.23 -19.44 -13.88
N GLN A 685 2.16 -20.64 -14.48
CA GLN A 685 2.80 -20.89 -15.77
C GLN A 685 2.15 -20.05 -16.87
N ALA A 686 2.95 -19.37 -17.68
CA ALA A 686 2.46 -18.51 -18.75
C ALA A 686 1.70 -19.32 -19.81
N LEU A 687 0.58 -18.78 -20.29
CA LEU A 687 -0.26 -19.36 -21.34
C LEU A 687 -0.24 -18.53 -22.63
N GLY A 688 0.02 -17.24 -22.49
CA GLY A 688 0.08 -16.29 -23.58
C GLY A 688 0.18 -14.86 -23.06
N VAL A 689 0.15 -13.90 -23.96
CA VAL A 689 0.20 -12.46 -23.67
C VAL A 689 -0.97 -11.76 -24.36
N VAL A 690 -1.76 -11.03 -23.59
CA VAL A 690 -2.72 -10.06 -24.14
C VAL A 690 -1.98 -8.77 -24.46
N ILE A 691 -2.23 -8.24 -25.66
CA ILE A 691 -1.64 -6.98 -26.12
C ILE A 691 -2.72 -5.90 -26.21
N ALA A 692 -2.42 -4.72 -25.69
CA ALA A 692 -3.28 -3.53 -25.75
C ALA A 692 -2.46 -2.24 -25.95
N GLU A 693 -3.16 -1.12 -26.17
CA GLU A 693 -2.53 0.20 -26.41
C GLU A 693 -1.91 0.84 -25.16
N THR A 694 -2.37 0.45 -23.97
CA THR A 694 -1.85 0.91 -22.68
C THR A 694 -1.69 -0.26 -21.73
N GLN A 695 -0.75 -0.17 -20.79
CA GLN A 695 -0.61 -1.23 -19.77
C GLN A 695 -1.90 -1.36 -18.94
N ARG A 696 -2.61 -0.26 -18.66
CA ARG A 696 -3.87 -0.30 -17.92
C ARG A 696 -4.91 -1.17 -18.63
N TYR A 697 -5.03 -1.04 -19.95
CA TYR A 697 -5.91 -1.89 -20.76
C TYR A 697 -5.44 -3.34 -20.76
N ALA A 698 -4.15 -3.61 -20.94
CA ALA A 698 -3.62 -4.97 -20.89
C ALA A 698 -3.90 -5.65 -19.53
N ASN A 699 -3.67 -4.93 -18.43
CA ASN A 699 -3.90 -5.43 -17.07
C ASN A 699 -5.39 -5.72 -16.80
N LEU A 700 -6.31 -4.87 -17.26
CA LEU A 700 -7.74 -5.07 -17.07
C LEU A 700 -8.28 -6.17 -17.98
N ALA A 701 -7.84 -6.22 -19.24
CA ALA A 701 -8.18 -7.28 -20.18
C ALA A 701 -7.70 -8.66 -19.68
N GLY A 702 -6.50 -8.73 -19.10
CA GLY A 702 -5.99 -9.94 -18.47
C GLY A 702 -6.88 -10.48 -17.35
N LYS A 703 -7.64 -9.63 -16.65
CA LYS A 703 -8.62 -10.05 -15.62
C LYS A 703 -9.91 -10.62 -16.19
N GLN A 704 -10.18 -10.42 -17.47
CA GLN A 704 -11.39 -10.92 -18.15
C GLN A 704 -11.21 -12.32 -18.72
N VAL A 705 -10.00 -12.88 -18.65
CA VAL A 705 -9.70 -14.19 -19.18
C VAL A 705 -10.48 -15.29 -18.44
N VAL A 706 -10.95 -16.27 -19.20
CA VAL A 706 -11.54 -17.52 -18.73
C VAL A 706 -10.80 -18.63 -19.42
N VAL A 707 -10.06 -19.42 -18.64
CA VAL A 707 -9.33 -20.58 -19.12
C VAL A 707 -10.12 -21.83 -18.76
N GLU A 708 -10.47 -22.62 -19.77
CA GLU A 708 -11.13 -23.91 -19.61
C GLU A 708 -10.07 -24.99 -19.45
N TYR A 709 -10.08 -25.65 -18.29
CA TYR A 709 -9.14 -26.70 -17.93
C TYR A 709 -9.81 -28.08 -17.94
N ASP A 710 -9.01 -29.11 -18.20
CA ASP A 710 -9.42 -30.51 -18.06
C ASP A 710 -8.33 -31.27 -17.30
N THR A 711 -8.72 -31.93 -16.22
CA THR A 711 -7.83 -32.74 -15.39
C THR A 711 -8.02 -34.23 -15.60
N LYS A 712 -8.89 -34.64 -16.55
CA LYS A 712 -9.07 -36.04 -16.92
C LYS A 712 -7.73 -36.61 -17.41
N ASP A 713 -7.48 -37.86 -17.02
CA ASP A 713 -6.29 -38.64 -17.38
C ASP A 713 -4.94 -38.09 -16.87
N LEU A 714 -4.95 -37.04 -16.04
CA LEU A 714 -3.77 -36.54 -15.36
C LEU A 714 -3.66 -37.12 -13.95
N LYS A 715 -2.41 -37.37 -13.51
CA LYS A 715 -2.13 -37.72 -12.12
C LYS A 715 -2.40 -36.50 -11.22
N PRO A 716 -2.69 -36.71 -9.92
CA PRO A 716 -2.74 -35.61 -8.96
C PRO A 716 -1.43 -34.80 -8.96
N PRO A 717 -1.49 -33.47 -8.83
CA PRO A 717 -0.30 -32.63 -8.80
C PRO A 717 0.53 -32.92 -7.55
N ILE A 718 1.85 -32.85 -7.70
CA ILE A 718 2.82 -32.93 -6.60
C ILE A 718 3.05 -31.52 -6.07
N LEU A 719 2.65 -31.24 -4.83
CA LEU A 719 2.64 -29.90 -4.25
C LEU A 719 3.62 -29.73 -3.07
N THR A 720 4.06 -30.83 -2.46
CA THR A 720 5.00 -30.78 -1.33
C THR A 720 6.26 -31.61 -1.59
N VAL A 721 7.33 -31.31 -0.85
CA VAL A 721 8.59 -32.06 -0.92
C VAL A 721 8.36 -33.51 -0.53
N GLU A 722 7.54 -33.77 0.48
CA GLU A 722 7.20 -35.12 0.93
C GLU A 722 6.47 -35.92 -0.17
N GLN A 723 5.55 -35.28 -0.90
CA GLN A 723 4.90 -35.89 -2.06
C GLN A 723 5.90 -36.17 -3.18
N ALA A 724 6.83 -35.25 -3.45
CA ALA A 724 7.87 -35.44 -4.46
C ALA A 724 8.76 -36.65 -4.13
N VAL A 725 9.15 -36.79 -2.86
CA VAL A 725 9.93 -37.94 -2.36
C VAL A 725 9.15 -39.25 -2.52
N GLN A 726 7.88 -39.29 -2.10
CA GLN A 726 7.03 -40.47 -2.21
C GLN A 726 6.82 -40.92 -3.67
N ASN A 727 6.80 -39.97 -4.61
CA ASN A 727 6.60 -40.23 -6.03
C ASN A 727 7.91 -40.37 -6.82
N ASN A 728 9.07 -40.32 -6.16
CA ASN A 728 10.39 -40.30 -6.81
C ASN A 728 10.54 -39.21 -7.90
N SER A 729 9.94 -38.05 -7.66
CA SER A 729 9.92 -36.92 -8.60
C SER A 729 11.05 -35.93 -8.28
N TYR A 730 12.23 -36.16 -8.83
CA TYR A 730 13.44 -35.37 -8.58
C TYR A 730 13.99 -34.73 -9.85
N PHE A 731 14.68 -33.59 -9.70
CA PHE A 731 15.54 -33.07 -10.75
C PHE A 731 16.81 -33.93 -10.87
N GLU A 732 17.29 -34.16 -12.08
CA GLU A 732 18.61 -34.74 -12.30
C GLU A 732 19.70 -33.73 -11.90
N VAL A 733 20.43 -34.03 -10.83
CA VAL A 733 21.47 -33.15 -10.31
C VAL A 733 22.83 -33.49 -10.95
N PRO A 734 23.53 -32.50 -11.55
CA PRO A 734 24.85 -32.73 -12.11
C PRO A 734 25.85 -33.27 -11.06
N PRO A 735 26.69 -34.28 -11.38
CA PRO A 735 27.56 -34.92 -10.38
C PRO A 735 28.47 -33.98 -9.59
N LYS A 736 28.89 -32.88 -10.21
CA LYS A 736 29.71 -31.82 -9.59
C LYS A 736 29.05 -31.10 -8.42
N MET A 737 27.72 -31.20 -8.26
CA MET A 737 26.95 -30.59 -7.18
C MET A 737 26.69 -31.55 -6.02
N TYR A 738 27.00 -32.85 -6.14
CA TYR A 738 26.84 -33.75 -5.01
C TYR A 738 27.76 -33.36 -3.85
N PRO A 739 27.26 -33.35 -2.60
CA PRO A 739 28.11 -33.12 -1.45
C PRO A 739 29.16 -34.22 -1.37
N LYS A 740 30.39 -33.82 -1.04
CA LYS A 740 31.46 -34.78 -0.74
C LYS A 740 31.32 -35.22 0.71
N GLN A 741 31.33 -36.53 0.95
CA GLN A 741 31.40 -37.05 2.31
C GLN A 741 32.72 -36.62 2.96
N VAL A 742 32.62 -36.07 4.17
CA VAL A 742 33.78 -35.70 5.00
C VAL A 742 33.77 -36.57 6.24
N GLY A 743 34.80 -37.39 6.41
CA GLY A 743 34.93 -38.31 7.56
C GLY A 743 34.00 -39.53 7.52
N ASP A 744 33.94 -40.24 8.64
CA ASP A 744 33.08 -41.40 8.87
C ASP A 744 31.96 -41.05 9.85
N PHE A 745 30.76 -40.86 9.31
CA PHE A 745 29.56 -40.52 10.07
C PHE A 745 29.17 -41.61 11.08
N CYS A 746 29.31 -42.89 10.70
CA CYS A 746 28.94 -44.01 11.56
C CYS A 746 29.83 -44.07 12.79
N LYS A 747 31.15 -43.88 12.59
CA LYS A 747 32.11 -43.78 13.68
C LYS A 747 31.81 -42.57 14.58
N GLY A 748 31.61 -41.39 13.99
CA GLY A 748 31.27 -40.17 14.75
C GLY A 748 30.01 -40.32 15.61
N MET A 749 28.95 -40.94 15.07
CA MET A 749 27.72 -41.20 15.82
C MET A 749 27.87 -42.28 16.90
N ALA A 750 28.78 -43.25 16.72
CA ALA A 750 29.06 -44.25 17.74
C ALA A 750 29.75 -43.63 18.96
N GLU A 751 30.73 -42.76 18.71
CA GLU A 751 31.58 -42.07 19.69
C GLU A 751 30.89 -40.88 20.39
N ALA A 752 29.78 -40.35 19.84
CA ALA A 752 29.08 -39.21 20.41
C ALA A 752 28.38 -39.53 21.75
N ASP A 753 28.63 -38.70 22.77
CA ASP A 753 27.98 -38.79 24.11
C ASP A 753 26.46 -38.59 24.05
N HIS A 754 25.99 -37.70 23.17
CA HIS A 754 24.58 -37.43 22.94
C HIS A 754 24.21 -37.70 21.48
N LYS A 755 23.19 -38.54 21.28
CA LYS A 755 22.79 -39.02 19.95
C LYS A 755 21.42 -38.46 19.59
N ILE A 756 21.35 -37.62 18.57
CA ILE A 756 20.09 -37.17 17.98
C ILE A 756 19.69 -38.19 16.91
N LEU A 757 18.64 -38.96 17.18
CA LEU A 757 18.20 -40.03 16.27
C LEU A 757 17.44 -39.50 15.05
N SER A 758 16.63 -38.45 15.24
CA SER A 758 15.93 -37.76 14.16
C SER A 758 15.48 -36.37 14.61
N THR A 759 15.52 -35.41 13.68
CA THR A 759 14.90 -34.10 13.85
C THR A 759 14.37 -33.63 12.50
N GLU A 760 13.32 -32.82 12.51
CA GLU A 760 12.74 -32.22 11.31
C GLU A 760 12.62 -30.71 11.51
N VAL A 761 13.06 -29.94 10.51
CA VAL A 761 12.93 -28.49 10.48
C VAL A 761 12.36 -28.10 9.13
N LYS A 762 11.24 -27.38 9.12
CA LYS A 762 10.64 -26.81 7.91
C LYS A 762 11.00 -25.34 7.79
N LEU A 763 11.60 -24.97 6.66
CA LEU A 763 11.90 -23.59 6.32
C LEU A 763 10.92 -23.11 5.24
N ALA A 764 10.32 -21.94 5.45
CA ALA A 764 9.38 -21.37 4.49
C ALA A 764 10.11 -20.61 3.38
N SER A 765 9.58 -20.67 2.16
CA SER A 765 10.10 -19.91 1.02
C SER A 765 9.90 -18.40 1.17
N GLN A 766 10.65 -17.62 0.39
CA GLN A 766 10.60 -16.15 0.47
C GLN A 766 10.47 -15.48 -0.90
N TYR A 767 9.54 -14.54 -1.03
CA TYR A 767 9.48 -13.66 -2.21
C TYR A 767 10.68 -12.70 -2.26
N TYR A 768 11.24 -12.51 -3.46
CA TYR A 768 12.34 -11.58 -3.70
C TYR A 768 11.97 -10.13 -3.35
N PHE A 769 10.80 -9.69 -3.82
CA PHE A 769 10.23 -8.36 -3.59
C PHE A 769 11.19 -7.22 -3.98
N TYR A 770 11.88 -7.36 -5.12
CA TYR A 770 12.59 -6.24 -5.74
C TYR A 770 11.64 -5.09 -6.05
N MET A 771 12.08 -3.84 -5.88
CA MET A 771 11.17 -2.69 -5.94
C MET A 771 10.72 -2.39 -7.38
N GLU A 772 11.60 -2.57 -8.37
CA GLU A 772 11.24 -2.60 -9.80
C GLU A 772 10.81 -4.02 -10.16
N THR A 773 9.56 -4.23 -10.61
CA THR A 773 9.11 -5.55 -11.08
C THR A 773 9.82 -5.97 -12.37
N GLN A 774 9.62 -7.22 -12.82
CA GLN A 774 10.14 -7.67 -14.11
C GLN A 774 9.66 -6.74 -15.22
N THR A 775 10.60 -6.17 -15.96
CA THR A 775 10.33 -5.13 -16.96
C THR A 775 11.20 -5.35 -18.18
N THR A 776 10.58 -5.29 -19.36
CA THR A 776 11.24 -5.34 -20.67
C THR A 776 10.62 -4.35 -21.64
N LEU A 777 11.44 -3.73 -22.47
CA LEU A 777 11.06 -3.03 -23.69
C LEU A 777 11.78 -3.66 -24.89
N ALA A 778 11.04 -4.27 -25.80
CA ALA A 778 11.56 -4.86 -27.04
C ALA A 778 11.22 -3.95 -28.23
N ILE A 779 12.22 -3.63 -29.05
CA ILE A 779 12.13 -2.71 -30.18
C ILE A 779 12.64 -3.42 -31.43
N PRO A 780 11.76 -3.78 -32.38
CA PRO A 780 12.15 -4.30 -33.68
C PRO A 780 12.96 -3.25 -34.46
N ASP A 781 13.93 -3.72 -35.23
CA ASP A 781 14.84 -2.90 -36.04
C ASP A 781 14.97 -3.49 -37.46
N GLU A 782 15.79 -2.90 -38.33
CA GLU A 782 16.01 -3.39 -39.69
C GLU A 782 16.59 -4.82 -39.74
N ASP A 783 16.46 -5.51 -40.88
CA ASP A 783 16.97 -6.86 -41.10
C ASP A 783 16.50 -7.93 -40.09
N ASN A 784 15.28 -7.78 -39.56
CA ASN A 784 14.72 -8.63 -38.50
C ASN A 784 15.59 -8.65 -37.23
N THR A 785 16.39 -7.61 -37.01
CA THR A 785 17.13 -7.42 -35.77
C THR A 785 16.26 -6.75 -34.71
N MET A 786 16.70 -6.79 -33.46
CA MET A 786 15.93 -6.21 -32.35
C MET A 786 16.82 -5.78 -31.19
N VAL A 787 16.45 -4.66 -30.58
CA VAL A 787 17.03 -4.16 -29.34
C VAL A 787 16.07 -4.44 -28.18
N VAL A 788 16.55 -5.07 -27.13
CA VAL A 788 15.77 -5.43 -25.95
C VAL A 788 16.40 -4.81 -24.69
N TYR A 789 15.70 -3.87 -24.08
CA TYR A 789 16.06 -3.32 -22.78
C TYR A 789 15.39 -4.14 -21.69
N ILE A 790 16.18 -4.68 -20.76
CA ILE A 790 15.70 -5.65 -19.77
C ILE A 790 16.20 -5.32 -18.36
N SER A 791 15.34 -5.52 -17.36
CA SER A 791 15.75 -5.50 -15.96
C SER A 791 16.23 -6.90 -15.57
N SER A 792 17.50 -7.21 -15.84
CA SER A 792 18.07 -8.54 -15.65
C SER A 792 19.48 -8.52 -15.05
N GLN A 793 19.81 -9.57 -14.31
CA GLN A 793 21.16 -9.84 -13.85
C GLN A 793 22.00 -10.52 -14.94
N TYR A 794 21.37 -11.27 -15.86
CA TYR A 794 22.02 -12.17 -16.84
C TYR A 794 21.51 -11.85 -18.28
N PRO A 795 21.92 -10.73 -18.90
CA PRO A 795 21.44 -10.33 -20.22
C PRO A 795 21.82 -11.30 -21.36
N GLU A 796 22.94 -12.01 -21.24
CA GLU A 796 23.40 -13.00 -22.22
C GLU A 796 22.42 -14.18 -22.36
N VAL A 797 21.89 -14.68 -21.24
CA VAL A 797 20.91 -15.77 -21.24
C VAL A 797 19.59 -15.32 -21.87
N ALA A 798 19.19 -14.07 -21.64
CA ALA A 798 18.01 -13.48 -22.27
C ALA A 798 18.21 -13.39 -23.80
N GLN A 799 19.38 -12.94 -24.28
CA GLN A 799 19.71 -12.90 -25.71
C GLN A 799 19.55 -14.28 -26.35
N SER A 800 20.09 -15.30 -25.70
CA SER A 800 20.01 -16.69 -26.15
C SER A 800 18.56 -17.20 -26.22
N SER A 801 17.78 -16.95 -25.16
CA SER A 801 16.37 -17.36 -25.10
C SER A 801 15.53 -16.69 -26.18
N ILE A 802 15.72 -15.38 -26.40
CA ILE A 802 15.04 -14.62 -27.46
C ILE A 802 15.41 -15.16 -28.85
N ALA A 803 16.70 -15.33 -29.14
CA ALA A 803 17.16 -15.80 -30.45
C ALA A 803 16.60 -17.18 -30.79
N LYS A 804 16.66 -18.13 -29.83
CA LYS A 804 16.06 -19.47 -29.97
C LYS A 804 14.54 -19.40 -30.15
N CYS A 805 13.85 -18.56 -29.37
CA CYS A 805 12.40 -18.43 -29.48
C CYS A 805 11.97 -17.90 -30.85
N LEU A 806 12.68 -16.94 -31.41
CA LEU A 806 12.33 -16.33 -32.69
C LEU A 806 12.89 -17.09 -33.90
N GLY A 807 13.83 -18.02 -33.69
CA GLY A 807 14.51 -18.73 -34.77
C GLY A 807 15.46 -17.83 -35.56
N ILE A 808 16.08 -16.83 -34.91
CA ILE A 808 16.98 -15.86 -35.54
C ILE A 808 18.41 -15.98 -34.99
N PRO A 809 19.44 -15.50 -35.72
CA PRO A 809 20.82 -15.51 -35.22
C PRO A 809 20.96 -14.70 -33.91
N PHE A 810 21.85 -15.15 -33.02
CA PHE A 810 22.17 -14.44 -31.78
C PHE A 810 22.65 -13.00 -32.04
N SER A 811 23.38 -12.78 -33.13
CA SER A 811 23.85 -11.47 -33.57
C SER A 811 22.73 -10.50 -33.95
N SER A 812 21.52 -11.00 -34.23
CA SER A 812 20.35 -10.19 -34.55
C SER A 812 19.63 -9.67 -33.31
N VAL A 813 20.03 -10.08 -32.10
CA VAL A 813 19.41 -9.66 -30.83
C VAL A 813 20.43 -8.90 -29.99
N ARG A 814 20.15 -7.64 -29.68
CA ARG A 814 20.96 -6.84 -28.75
C ARG A 814 20.22 -6.61 -27.43
N VAL A 815 20.74 -7.17 -26.34
CA VAL A 815 20.16 -7.01 -25.00
C VAL A 815 20.93 -5.97 -24.20
N ILE A 816 20.22 -5.03 -23.56
CA ILE A 816 20.82 -3.90 -22.82
C ILE A 816 20.25 -3.84 -21.39
N THR A 817 21.14 -3.89 -20.40
CA THR A 817 20.82 -3.64 -18.99
C THR A 817 21.74 -2.56 -18.42
N ARG A 818 21.20 -1.38 -18.10
CA ARG A 818 21.99 -0.29 -17.47
C ARG A 818 22.06 -0.41 -15.94
N ARG A 819 20.92 -0.71 -15.31
CA ARG A 819 20.74 -0.85 -13.86
C ARG A 819 19.48 -1.67 -13.58
N VAL A 820 19.37 -2.17 -12.34
CA VAL A 820 18.26 -3.01 -11.89
C VAL A 820 17.75 -2.50 -10.54
N GLY A 821 16.45 -2.24 -10.41
CA GLY A 821 15.78 -1.79 -9.18
C GLY A 821 15.58 -2.89 -8.14
N GLY A 822 16.65 -3.65 -7.85
CA GLY A 822 16.67 -4.86 -7.05
C GLY A 822 16.50 -6.12 -7.91
N GLY A 823 17.26 -7.17 -7.60
CA GLY A 823 17.21 -8.45 -8.32
C GLY A 823 17.17 -9.65 -7.38
N PHE A 824 18.11 -9.72 -6.43
CA PHE A 824 18.14 -10.73 -5.36
C PHE A 824 18.08 -12.18 -5.86
N GLY A 825 18.56 -12.45 -7.07
CA GLY A 825 18.49 -13.76 -7.73
C GLY A 825 17.26 -13.96 -8.61
N GLY A 826 16.12 -13.35 -8.25
CA GLY A 826 14.87 -13.44 -9.01
C GLY A 826 14.89 -12.80 -10.40
N LYS A 827 15.98 -12.08 -10.76
CA LYS A 827 16.19 -11.49 -12.09
C LYS A 827 17.35 -12.11 -12.85
N ALA A 828 17.88 -13.25 -12.40
CA ALA A 828 18.89 -14.00 -13.15
C ALA A 828 18.24 -14.69 -14.36
N PHE A 829 17.39 -15.68 -14.12
CA PHE A 829 16.80 -16.49 -15.19
C PHE A 829 15.35 -16.10 -15.49
N ARG A 830 14.55 -15.85 -14.45
CA ARG A 830 13.11 -15.57 -14.59
C ARG A 830 12.78 -14.30 -15.38
N SER A 831 13.71 -13.34 -15.44
CA SER A 831 13.60 -12.15 -16.28
C SER A 831 13.62 -12.49 -17.78
N CYS A 832 14.25 -13.59 -18.18
CA CYS A 832 14.35 -14.03 -19.58
C CYS A 832 12.97 -14.37 -20.17
N ASN A 833 12.07 -14.92 -19.37
CA ASN A 833 10.71 -15.27 -19.81
C ASN A 833 9.94 -14.01 -20.25
N VAL A 834 9.97 -12.96 -19.42
CA VAL A 834 9.34 -11.66 -19.73
C VAL A 834 9.96 -11.03 -20.98
N ALA A 835 11.27 -11.12 -21.12
CA ALA A 835 11.95 -10.53 -22.28
C ALA A 835 11.69 -11.27 -23.58
N THR A 836 11.66 -12.59 -23.53
CA THR A 836 11.33 -13.45 -24.67
C THR A 836 9.89 -13.22 -25.11
N ALA A 837 8.94 -13.13 -24.17
CA ALA A 837 7.55 -12.80 -24.48
C ALA A 837 7.40 -11.43 -25.15
N ALA A 838 8.03 -10.39 -24.60
CA ALA A 838 7.99 -9.05 -25.19
C ALA A 838 8.60 -9.02 -26.59
N ALA A 839 9.73 -9.73 -26.78
CA ALA A 839 10.40 -9.87 -28.07
C ALA A 839 9.54 -10.59 -29.11
N LEU A 840 8.89 -11.69 -28.74
CA LEU A 840 7.95 -12.42 -29.60
C LEU A 840 6.78 -11.53 -30.04
N CYS A 841 6.17 -10.82 -29.09
CA CYS A 841 5.07 -9.90 -29.39
C CYS A 841 5.54 -8.78 -30.33
N ALA A 842 6.72 -8.20 -30.09
CA ALA A 842 7.29 -7.15 -30.91
C ALA A 842 7.62 -7.64 -32.32
N PHE A 843 8.17 -8.85 -32.44
CA PHE A 843 8.49 -9.50 -33.71
C PHE A 843 7.23 -9.76 -34.54
N LYS A 844 6.18 -10.37 -33.94
CA LYS A 844 4.89 -10.63 -34.59
C LYS A 844 4.22 -9.34 -35.08
N LEU A 845 4.20 -8.32 -34.23
CA LEU A 845 3.43 -7.10 -34.47
C LEU A 845 4.20 -6.03 -35.26
N ARG A 846 5.52 -6.22 -35.46
CA ARG A 846 6.41 -5.22 -36.07
C ARG A 846 6.30 -3.85 -35.40
N ARG A 847 6.09 -3.86 -34.09
CA ARG A 847 5.92 -2.67 -33.24
C ARG A 847 6.69 -2.87 -31.94
N PRO A 848 7.20 -1.81 -31.32
CA PRO A 848 7.77 -1.91 -29.99
C PRO A 848 6.74 -2.46 -29.00
N VAL A 849 7.17 -3.35 -28.10
CA VAL A 849 6.33 -3.89 -27.03
C VAL A 849 7.02 -3.68 -25.70
N ARG A 850 6.30 -3.08 -24.76
CA ARG A 850 6.69 -2.96 -23.37
C ARG A 850 5.88 -3.91 -22.50
N MET A 851 6.55 -4.57 -21.58
CA MET A 851 5.91 -5.35 -20.53
C MET A 851 6.56 -4.99 -19.20
N TYR A 852 5.77 -4.53 -18.24
CA TYR A 852 6.16 -4.50 -16.84
C TYR A 852 5.09 -5.20 -16.02
N LEU A 853 5.50 -6.21 -15.27
CA LEU A 853 4.53 -7.01 -14.52
C LEU A 853 3.99 -6.21 -13.36
N ASN A 854 2.67 -6.22 -13.19
CA ASN A 854 2.09 -5.79 -11.93
C ASN A 854 2.59 -6.71 -10.79
N ARG A 855 2.61 -6.20 -9.56
CA ARG A 855 3.23 -6.92 -8.43
C ARG A 855 2.64 -8.32 -8.19
N SER A 856 1.34 -8.49 -8.39
CA SER A 856 0.69 -9.80 -8.24
C SER A 856 1.14 -10.80 -9.29
N THR A 857 1.13 -10.41 -10.57
CA THR A 857 1.60 -11.24 -11.68
C THR A 857 3.08 -11.59 -11.49
N ASP A 858 3.90 -10.62 -11.09
CA ASP A 858 5.32 -10.81 -10.78
C ASP A 858 5.53 -11.88 -9.67
N MET A 859 4.84 -11.74 -8.54
CA MET A 859 4.96 -12.69 -7.43
C MET A 859 4.49 -14.11 -7.80
N ILE A 860 3.41 -14.23 -8.57
CA ILE A 860 2.86 -15.53 -8.98
C ILE A 860 3.77 -16.22 -9.99
N MET A 861 4.19 -15.51 -11.04
CA MET A 861 4.91 -16.13 -12.17
C MET A 861 6.39 -16.36 -11.88
N ILE A 862 7.04 -15.48 -11.13
CA ILE A 862 8.48 -15.54 -10.90
C ILE A 862 8.83 -16.50 -9.76
N GLY A 863 7.91 -16.65 -8.80
CA GLY A 863 8.05 -17.52 -7.65
C GLY A 863 8.90 -16.91 -6.53
N VAL A 864 9.51 -17.80 -5.75
CA VAL A 864 10.17 -17.52 -4.47
C VAL A 864 11.59 -18.09 -4.45
N GLY A 865 12.46 -17.54 -3.61
CA GLY A 865 13.67 -18.23 -3.19
C GLY A 865 13.30 -19.46 -2.36
N THR A 866 13.86 -20.61 -2.73
CA THR A 866 13.81 -21.82 -1.90
C THR A 866 14.89 -21.67 -0.81
N PRO A 867 14.60 -21.94 0.47
CA PRO A 867 15.58 -21.79 1.55
C PRO A 867 16.85 -22.61 1.35
#